data_AF-A0AAE0H166-F1
#
_entry.id   AF-A0AAE0H166-F1
#
_cell.length_a   1.000
_cell.length_b   1.000
_cell.length_c   1.000
_cell.angle_alpha   90.00
_cell.angle_beta   90.00
_cell.angle_gamma   90.00
#
_symmetry.space_group_name_H-M   'P 1'
#
loop_
_entity.id
_entity.type
_entity.pdbx_description
1 polymer ?
#
loop_
_entity_poly.entity_id
_entity_poly.type
_entity_poly.pdbx_seq_one_letter_code
_entity_poly.pdbx_strand_id
1 'polypeptide(L)'
;MAPVAFFFALVALADSVNGHGYLTIPRSRNAVANEDGEWWCPDGYCESCSATEGLCPRPEDCPHCLNRAGGADGLCGIVDDRNYMHPENMNGAPILVPPLQATYAKGALVEVDFVIHAHHKGHVELHLCPESMTTNQECFDAHPLTFVADLLCDEPAQPDPSFPERGYLCPYNGQTQNGGPITGMPYRHVYRLPEGVQCERCLLQWYYLTANSCAPPGYRNYAFPQATWFQTSLPDCGIIPEDGVGGPEQFWNCADVSISNNELTPSPSLTPAPPSASHPPQASSPPSVQQPSPSPVPAPPPLPGTSPGCCSWNNCGECGDTAGWCGASRTRCEDSCSGQWCGAAAPAPTPTPTPTPTPSMTCEDLEGNPDPVDSSGFALAHGKLSLGGERGIQLVDQFGEPLQLMGMSSHGVHWFPECYTFQSLEHLVKHWGITVFRAAMYIGEGGYSQNRGHRDLVMDIVDWCEELGIYVVIDWHVLTPGDPNYWLDGAGAESGTSALEFWEEMAEEHRGKSHVLYEIANEPNGVGWGSVKAFSDTIIAAIRAIDPETVILVGTTTWSQDIHLAAAQPVASPYNVMYTFHFYAGTHADLMARVREVSGQIPVFVSEWGTSEASGNNGPFLDTAREFLELFAERRISWAQWSYADKAETSAALSPGACAARLWNATSCSGAFVRSYIKNAMSLSPSPASPSPPSSPSPPPSIPGTSPPPPSPPPSPSLPPSIPGTSPPPCANSVMPDPEMSSNATWTFWAHRTLAGANATWGAYGESGAPAVRVAIQNGGTKRWHVKLAQKDVLLQPDEEYLVQVKVKANRGVNIQLRMLSDCGTIVSESTLDVTSTWRVITSEFHVDVRVNAKLMILFGRSSMAGAIVDIDTVDVAGTCSSPTTKNVNVGHRKLLS
;
A
#
# COMPACT_ATOMS: atom_id res chain seq x y z
N MET A 1 -66.53 -29.30 35.14
CA MET A 1 -66.31 -27.85 35.31
C MET A 1 -64.81 -27.65 35.31
N ALA A 2 -64.28 -26.83 34.40
CA ALA A 2 -62.84 -26.63 34.21
C ALA A 2 -62.55 -25.11 34.14
N PRO A 3 -61.37 -24.65 34.55
CA PRO A 3 -61.10 -23.22 34.77
C PRO A 3 -60.79 -22.46 33.47
N VAL A 4 -61.07 -21.16 33.49
CA VAL A 4 -60.74 -20.21 32.42
C VAL A 4 -59.34 -19.65 32.66
N ALA A 5 -58.47 -19.73 31.65
CA ALA A 5 -57.16 -19.07 31.66
C ALA A 5 -57.25 -17.73 30.92
N PHE A 6 -56.86 -16.64 31.58
CA PHE A 6 -56.68 -15.34 30.95
C PHE A 6 -55.35 -15.32 30.18
N PHE A 7 -55.40 -15.15 28.86
CA PHE A 7 -54.23 -14.76 28.08
C PHE A 7 -54.11 -13.23 28.11
N PHE A 8 -52.97 -12.73 28.61
CA PHE A 8 -52.58 -11.33 28.40
C PHE A 8 -52.18 -11.17 26.93
N ALA A 9 -52.86 -10.25 26.22
CA ALA A 9 -52.39 -9.79 24.93
C ALA A 9 -51.19 -8.84 25.17
N LEU A 10 -49.98 -9.37 24.96
CA LEU A 10 -48.79 -8.56 24.81
C LEU A 10 -48.93 -7.76 23.52
N VAL A 11 -49.28 -6.48 23.64
CA VAL A 11 -49.09 -5.52 22.55
C VAL A 11 -47.59 -5.36 22.40
N ALA A 12 -47.02 -6.03 21.41
CA ALA A 12 -45.66 -5.77 20.98
C ALA A 12 -45.62 -4.33 20.43
N LEU A 13 -45.00 -3.42 21.17
CA LEU A 13 -44.46 -2.21 20.60
C LEU A 13 -43.42 -2.64 19.57
N ALA A 14 -43.55 -2.15 18.35
CA ALA A 14 -42.62 -2.48 17.28
C ALA A 14 -41.35 -1.63 17.43
N ASP A 15 -40.43 -2.07 18.28
CA ASP A 15 -39.07 -1.53 18.34
C ASP A 15 -38.36 -1.94 17.04
N SER A 16 -38.42 -1.07 16.04
CA SER A 16 -37.90 -1.32 14.70
C SER A 16 -36.41 -1.01 14.62
N VAL A 17 -35.58 -2.03 14.85
CA VAL A 17 -34.18 -2.02 14.43
C VAL A 17 -33.94 -3.28 13.61
N ASN A 18 -33.98 -3.15 12.29
CA ASN A 18 -33.61 -4.22 11.36
C ASN A 18 -32.63 -3.59 10.36
N GLY A 19 -31.34 -3.89 10.52
CA GLY A 19 -30.24 -3.21 9.84
C GLY A 19 -29.64 -4.05 8.71
N HIS A 20 -29.44 -3.43 7.54
CA HIS A 20 -29.22 -4.12 6.27
C HIS A 20 -28.08 -3.57 5.43
N GLY A 21 -27.37 -2.55 5.89
CA GLY A 21 -26.01 -2.25 5.42
C GLY A 21 -25.77 -0.85 4.90
N TYR A 22 -24.51 -0.62 4.54
CA TYR A 22 -23.98 0.67 4.08
C TYR A 22 -22.71 0.50 3.25
N LEU A 23 -22.39 1.54 2.48
CA LEU A 23 -21.22 1.62 1.61
C LEU A 23 -19.99 2.07 2.42
N THR A 24 -18.93 1.27 2.44
CA THR A 24 -17.67 1.55 3.14
C THR A 24 -16.60 2.11 2.21
N ILE A 25 -16.61 1.75 0.93
CA ILE A 25 -15.76 2.36 -0.11
C ILE A 25 -16.60 2.60 -1.37
N PRO A 26 -16.67 3.84 -1.89
CA PRO A 26 -16.40 5.09 -1.17
C PRO A 26 -17.34 5.22 0.03
N ARG A 27 -16.88 5.75 1.18
CA ARG A 27 -17.73 5.85 2.39
C ARG A 27 -19.02 6.62 2.08
N SER A 28 -20.18 6.07 2.44
CA SER A 28 -21.43 6.82 2.33
C SER A 28 -21.58 7.87 3.44
N ARG A 29 -22.42 8.89 3.23
CA ARG A 29 -22.61 10.03 4.15
C ARG A 29 -22.97 9.63 5.59
N ASN A 30 -23.71 8.53 5.76
CA ASN A 30 -24.04 7.89 7.03
C ASN A 30 -22.84 7.13 7.66
N ALA A 31 -21.96 6.55 6.86
CA ALA A 31 -20.71 5.96 7.34
C ALA A 31 -19.77 7.07 7.84
N VAL A 32 -19.62 8.15 7.06
CA VAL A 32 -18.93 9.38 7.45
C VAL A 32 -19.53 9.96 8.75
N ALA A 33 -20.86 10.01 8.89
CA ALA A 33 -21.53 10.43 10.12
C ALA A 33 -21.32 9.49 11.33
N ASN A 34 -21.06 8.20 11.10
CA ASN A 34 -20.79 7.22 12.15
C ASN A 34 -19.32 7.24 12.60
N GLU A 35 -18.39 7.44 11.66
CA GLU A 35 -16.94 7.43 11.89
C GLU A 35 -16.42 8.79 12.37
N ASP A 36 -16.90 9.88 11.75
CA ASP A 36 -16.34 11.24 11.91
C ASP A 36 -17.22 12.14 12.83
N GLY A 37 -18.37 11.64 13.33
CA GLY A 37 -19.31 12.40 14.18
C GLY A 37 -19.08 12.30 15.69
N GLU A 38 -19.01 13.44 16.40
CA GLU A 38 -18.80 13.51 17.88
C GLU A 38 -20.10 13.64 18.71
N TRP A 39 -20.52 12.59 19.42
CA TRP A 39 -21.76 12.54 20.22
C TRP A 39 -21.89 13.48 21.45
N TRP A 40 -20.89 14.31 21.78
CA TRP A 40 -20.87 15.06 23.04
C TRP A 40 -20.19 16.43 22.93
N CYS A 41 -20.98 17.50 23.04
CA CYS A 41 -20.52 18.88 23.20
C CYS A 41 -21.19 19.49 24.45
N PRO A 42 -20.46 19.68 25.57
CA PRO A 42 -21.05 19.90 26.90
C PRO A 42 -21.88 21.19 27.04
N ASP A 43 -21.58 22.24 26.28
CA ASP A 43 -22.29 23.54 26.35
C ASP A 43 -23.26 23.78 25.17
N GLY A 44 -23.53 22.75 24.35
CA GLY A 44 -24.36 22.88 23.15
C GLY A 44 -23.69 23.65 22.00
N TYR A 45 -22.39 23.91 22.12
CA TYR A 45 -21.55 24.54 21.09
C TYR A 45 -20.24 23.75 20.99
N CYS A 46 -19.94 23.23 19.81
CA CYS A 46 -18.70 22.51 19.54
C CYS A 46 -17.71 23.50 18.92
N GLU A 47 -16.83 24.09 19.74
CA GLU A 47 -15.95 25.17 19.30
C GLU A 47 -15.00 24.74 18.17
N SER A 48 -14.56 23.47 18.19
CA SER A 48 -13.83 22.75 17.13
C SER A 48 -14.53 22.72 15.76
N CYS A 49 -15.84 22.94 15.70
CA CYS A 49 -16.63 22.89 14.46
C CYS A 49 -16.92 24.28 13.87
N SER A 50 -16.45 25.36 14.51
CA SER A 50 -16.88 26.73 14.21
C SER A 50 -15.94 27.53 13.30
N ALA A 51 -14.68 27.10 13.15
CA ALA A 51 -13.65 27.89 12.46
C ALA A 51 -13.59 27.70 10.94
N THR A 52 -14.07 26.56 10.41
CA THR A 52 -14.10 26.26 8.95
C THR A 52 -15.37 25.51 8.56
N GLU A 53 -16.30 26.23 7.94
CA GLU A 53 -17.38 25.76 7.05
C GLU A 53 -18.30 24.61 7.50
N GLY A 54 -18.34 24.28 8.80
CA GLY A 54 -19.41 23.46 9.40
C GLY A 54 -19.51 22.04 8.86
N LEU A 55 -18.37 21.42 8.51
CA LEU A 55 -18.28 20.10 7.87
C LEU A 55 -18.35 18.89 8.83
N CYS A 56 -18.37 19.09 10.15
CA CYS A 56 -18.44 18.00 11.14
C CYS A 56 -19.85 17.37 11.16
N PRO A 57 -20.04 16.11 10.70
CA PRO A 57 -21.35 15.52 10.52
C PRO A 57 -22.08 15.29 11.84
N ARG A 58 -23.41 15.40 11.80
CA ARG A 58 -24.29 14.99 12.89
C ARG A 58 -24.12 13.48 13.13
N PRO A 59 -23.85 13.01 14.36
CA PRO A 59 -23.46 11.63 14.61
C PRO A 59 -24.55 10.61 14.25
N GLU A 60 -24.09 9.48 13.74
CA GLU A 60 -24.88 8.29 13.43
C GLU A 60 -24.41 7.12 14.28
N ASP A 61 -25.34 6.34 14.85
CA ASP A 61 -25.08 5.17 15.69
C ASP A 61 -25.50 3.86 15.01
N CYS A 62 -26.37 3.95 14.00
CA CYS A 62 -26.74 2.83 13.15
C CYS A 62 -26.62 3.20 11.65
N PRO A 63 -25.39 3.29 11.09
CA PRO A 63 -25.21 3.55 9.66
C PRO A 63 -25.86 2.48 8.77
N HIS A 64 -26.09 1.29 9.31
CA HIS A 64 -26.75 0.16 8.65
C HIS A 64 -28.29 0.17 8.74
N CYS A 65 -28.92 1.17 9.39
CA CYS A 65 -30.37 1.23 9.64
C CYS A 65 -31.19 1.94 8.53
N LEU A 66 -30.59 2.33 7.40
CA LEU A 66 -31.18 3.18 6.34
C LEU A 66 -32.34 2.53 5.55
N ASN A 67 -33.43 2.23 6.23
CA ASN A 67 -34.64 1.63 5.69
C ASN A 67 -35.62 2.74 5.30
N ARG A 68 -35.99 2.80 4.01
CA ARG A 68 -36.88 3.79 3.33
C ARG A 68 -36.17 5.00 2.72
N ALA A 69 -36.56 5.30 1.48
CA ALA A 69 -36.51 6.64 0.92
C ALA A 69 -37.83 7.34 1.29
N GLY A 70 -37.77 8.44 2.06
CA GLY A 70 -38.94 9.23 2.46
C GLY A 70 -39.57 10.03 1.30
N GLY A 71 -39.87 9.38 0.18
CA GLY A 71 -40.14 10.01 -1.10
C GLY A 71 -38.87 10.60 -1.75
N ALA A 72 -39.05 11.58 -2.62
CA ALA A 72 -37.96 12.22 -3.38
C ALA A 72 -36.88 12.87 -2.50
N ASP A 73 -37.18 13.18 -1.23
CA ASP A 73 -36.23 13.76 -0.28
C ASP A 73 -35.39 12.70 0.45
N GLY A 74 -35.56 11.40 0.18
CA GLY A 74 -34.90 10.30 0.91
C GLY A 74 -33.96 9.41 0.10
N LEU A 75 -33.52 9.82 -1.09
CA LEU A 75 -32.81 8.95 -2.06
C LEU A 75 -31.39 8.51 -1.63
N CYS A 76 -30.86 9.06 -0.54
CA CYS A 76 -29.63 8.64 0.12
C CYS A 76 -29.87 7.94 1.48
N GLY A 77 -31.14 7.64 1.78
CA GLY A 77 -31.62 6.99 3.00
C GLY A 77 -31.87 7.94 4.18
N ILE A 78 -32.73 7.48 5.10
CA ILE A 78 -33.11 8.17 6.34
C ILE A 78 -32.94 7.21 7.53
N VAL A 79 -32.39 7.69 8.64
CA VAL A 79 -32.39 7.00 9.95
C VAL A 79 -33.01 7.93 10.98
N ASP A 80 -34.12 7.51 11.58
CA ASP A 80 -34.90 8.31 12.53
C ASP A 80 -35.21 9.73 12.02
N ASP A 81 -34.53 10.76 12.54
CA ASP A 81 -34.66 12.16 12.10
C ASP A 81 -33.50 12.67 11.22
N ARG A 82 -32.52 11.80 10.91
CA ARG A 82 -31.35 12.10 10.06
C ARG A 82 -31.61 11.73 8.61
N ASN A 83 -31.53 12.71 7.70
CA ASN A 83 -31.73 12.52 6.27
C ASN A 83 -30.43 12.76 5.49
N TYR A 84 -29.89 11.73 4.84
CA TYR A 84 -28.60 11.80 4.16
C TYR A 84 -28.64 12.39 2.74
N MET A 85 -29.82 12.73 2.21
CA MET A 85 -29.92 13.67 1.09
C MET A 85 -29.42 15.07 1.47
N HIS A 86 -29.66 15.45 2.72
CA HIS A 86 -29.35 16.77 3.28
C HIS A 86 -28.56 16.58 4.59
N PRO A 87 -27.32 16.05 4.52
CA PRO A 87 -26.54 15.73 5.71
C PRO A 87 -26.40 16.96 6.59
N GLU A 88 -26.77 16.82 7.85
CA GLU A 88 -26.64 17.88 8.85
C GLU A 88 -25.27 17.80 9.52
N ASN A 89 -24.76 18.94 9.98
CA ASN A 89 -23.69 18.98 10.95
C ASN A 89 -24.23 18.86 12.38
N MET A 90 -23.31 18.75 13.35
CA MET A 90 -23.63 18.61 14.78
C MET A 90 -24.73 19.54 15.32
N ASN A 91 -24.83 20.75 14.76
CA ASN A 91 -25.75 21.79 15.23
C ASN A 91 -27.13 21.72 14.55
N GLY A 92 -27.40 20.69 13.74
CA GLY A 92 -28.62 20.58 12.92
C GLY A 92 -28.65 21.55 11.73
N ALA A 93 -27.49 22.06 11.29
CA ALA A 93 -27.39 22.92 10.11
C ALA A 93 -26.92 22.10 8.89
N PRO A 94 -27.47 22.31 7.67
CA PRO A 94 -27.07 21.54 6.49
C PRO A 94 -25.60 21.70 6.12
N ILE A 95 -24.94 20.59 5.80
CA ILE A 95 -23.62 20.54 5.18
C ILE A 95 -23.80 20.76 3.68
N LEU A 96 -23.51 21.98 3.23
CA LEU A 96 -23.75 22.39 1.83
C LEU A 96 -22.75 21.77 0.83
N VAL A 97 -21.56 21.40 1.29
CA VAL A 97 -20.47 20.87 0.45
C VAL A 97 -19.78 19.70 1.17
N PRO A 98 -20.39 18.50 1.22
CA PRO A 98 -19.79 17.36 1.93
C PRO A 98 -18.44 16.94 1.31
N PRO A 99 -17.47 16.44 2.11
CA PRO A 99 -16.16 16.05 1.58
C PRO A 99 -16.25 14.92 0.54
N LEU A 100 -15.51 15.04 -0.55
CA LEU A 100 -15.39 13.97 -1.55
C LEU A 100 -14.75 12.72 -0.95
N GLN A 101 -15.35 11.56 -1.18
CA GLN A 101 -14.91 10.25 -0.68
C GLN A 101 -14.18 9.43 -1.76
N ALA A 102 -14.32 9.79 -3.04
CA ALA A 102 -13.49 9.27 -4.13
C ALA A 102 -13.43 10.22 -5.33
N THR A 103 -12.43 10.04 -6.19
CA THR A 103 -12.30 10.68 -7.51
C THR A 103 -12.00 9.60 -8.53
N TYR A 104 -12.79 9.54 -9.60
CA TYR A 104 -12.69 8.52 -10.64
C TYR A 104 -12.34 9.12 -12.01
N ALA A 105 -11.75 8.30 -12.87
CA ALA A 105 -11.63 8.61 -14.29
C ALA A 105 -12.94 8.30 -15.04
N LYS A 106 -13.22 9.06 -16.09
CA LYS A 106 -14.40 8.88 -16.93
C LYS A 106 -14.45 7.47 -17.56
N GLY A 107 -15.56 6.74 -17.33
CA GLY A 107 -15.74 5.37 -17.85
C GLY A 107 -14.86 4.30 -17.18
N ALA A 108 -14.24 4.63 -16.03
CA ALA A 108 -13.49 3.67 -15.24
C ALA A 108 -14.38 2.52 -14.73
N LEU A 109 -13.74 1.41 -14.39
CA LEU A 109 -14.31 0.48 -13.42
C LEU A 109 -14.03 1.01 -12.01
N VAL A 110 -15.02 0.95 -11.15
CA VAL A 110 -14.96 1.37 -9.76
C VAL A 110 -15.22 0.16 -8.87
N GLU A 111 -14.30 -0.10 -7.96
CA GLU A 111 -14.53 -1.03 -6.86
C GLU A 111 -15.37 -0.33 -5.79
N VAL A 112 -16.35 -1.04 -5.26
CA VAL A 112 -17.11 -0.61 -4.09
C VAL A 112 -17.11 -1.69 -3.02
N ASP A 113 -16.84 -1.27 -1.79
CA ASP A 113 -16.98 -2.12 -0.61
C ASP A 113 -18.24 -1.70 0.14
N PHE A 114 -19.02 -2.69 0.58
CA PHE A 114 -20.17 -2.46 1.44
C PHE A 114 -20.35 -3.62 2.42
N VAL A 115 -21.04 -3.34 3.53
CA VAL A 115 -21.26 -4.31 4.60
C VAL A 115 -22.75 -4.50 4.83
N ILE A 116 -23.22 -5.75 4.75
CA ILE A 116 -24.62 -6.14 4.97
C ILE A 116 -24.76 -6.74 6.37
N HIS A 117 -25.62 -6.20 7.22
CA HIS A 117 -25.80 -6.71 8.60
C HIS A 117 -26.86 -7.83 8.70
N ALA A 118 -27.89 -7.81 7.85
CA ALA A 118 -28.89 -8.87 7.72
C ALA A 118 -28.97 -9.30 6.24
N HIS A 119 -28.57 -10.54 5.95
CA HIS A 119 -28.21 -10.93 4.57
C HIS A 119 -29.35 -10.75 3.58
N HIS A 120 -30.56 -11.18 3.96
CA HIS A 120 -31.85 -11.09 3.26
C HIS A 120 -31.93 -11.51 1.78
N LYS A 121 -30.81 -11.85 1.13
CA LYS A 121 -30.68 -12.09 -0.31
C LYS A 121 -31.10 -10.85 -1.11
N GLY A 122 -30.71 -10.78 -2.37
CA GLY A 122 -31.08 -9.64 -3.20
C GLY A 122 -29.98 -9.27 -4.15
N HIS A 123 -29.93 -8.00 -4.49
CA HIS A 123 -28.90 -7.39 -5.32
C HIS A 123 -28.72 -5.93 -4.93
N VAL A 124 -27.50 -5.44 -5.13
CA VAL A 124 -27.16 -4.02 -5.11
C VAL A 124 -27.21 -3.50 -6.54
N GLU A 125 -27.67 -2.26 -6.68
CA GLU A 125 -27.56 -1.44 -7.88
C GLU A 125 -26.81 -0.14 -7.50
N LEU A 126 -25.98 0.37 -8.41
CA LEU A 126 -25.30 1.65 -8.25
C LEU A 126 -25.78 2.62 -9.32
N HIS A 127 -26.08 3.85 -8.91
CA HIS A 127 -26.55 4.91 -9.81
C HIS A 127 -25.82 6.22 -9.51
N LEU A 128 -25.62 7.05 -10.53
CA LEU A 128 -24.93 8.32 -10.41
C LEU A 128 -25.87 9.50 -10.66
N CYS A 129 -25.72 10.60 -9.93
CA CYS A 129 -26.34 11.88 -10.28
C CYS A 129 -25.32 13.02 -10.18
N PRO A 130 -24.96 13.67 -11.31
CA PRO A 130 -24.13 14.89 -11.30
C PRO A 130 -24.84 16.07 -10.63
N GLU A 131 -24.12 16.88 -9.85
CA GLU A 131 -24.67 18.12 -9.24
C GLU A 131 -25.10 19.17 -10.28
N SER A 132 -24.71 19.02 -11.55
CA SER A 132 -25.19 19.84 -12.67
C SER A 132 -26.65 19.54 -13.08
N MET A 133 -27.25 18.47 -12.54
CA MET A 133 -28.63 18.08 -12.72
C MET A 133 -29.42 18.21 -11.42
N THR A 134 -30.76 18.23 -11.52
CA THR A 134 -31.61 18.19 -10.33
C THR A 134 -31.55 16.79 -9.72
N THR A 135 -31.04 16.67 -8.49
CA THR A 135 -30.97 15.40 -7.78
C THR A 135 -32.36 14.85 -7.49
N ASN A 136 -32.78 13.86 -8.26
CA ASN A 136 -34.02 13.11 -8.13
C ASN A 136 -33.79 11.66 -8.62
N GLN A 137 -34.78 10.78 -8.48
CA GLN A 137 -34.60 9.38 -8.91
C GLN A 137 -34.43 9.27 -10.43
N GLU A 138 -35.10 10.12 -11.23
CA GLU A 138 -34.88 10.19 -12.69
C GLU A 138 -33.42 10.47 -13.08
N CYS A 139 -32.69 11.25 -12.28
CA CYS A 139 -31.27 11.52 -12.48
C CYS A 139 -30.41 10.28 -12.23
N PHE A 140 -30.72 9.51 -11.18
CA PHE A 140 -30.05 8.25 -10.87
C PHE A 140 -30.36 7.17 -11.93
N ASP A 141 -31.64 6.98 -12.25
CA ASP A 141 -32.13 6.03 -13.28
C ASP A 141 -31.58 6.33 -14.69
N ALA A 142 -31.20 7.59 -14.96
CA ALA A 142 -30.57 7.98 -16.22
C ALA A 142 -29.07 7.64 -16.31
N HIS A 143 -28.40 7.34 -15.19
CA HIS A 143 -26.97 7.02 -15.14
C HIS A 143 -26.68 5.80 -14.25
N PRO A 144 -27.26 4.62 -14.54
CA PRO A 144 -26.90 3.38 -13.87
C PRO A 144 -25.45 3.02 -14.17
N LEU A 145 -24.76 2.50 -13.16
CA LEU A 145 -23.49 1.81 -13.36
C LEU A 145 -23.77 0.35 -13.71
N THR A 146 -22.98 -0.23 -14.61
CA THR A 146 -23.12 -1.65 -14.99
C THR A 146 -22.32 -2.52 -14.03
N PHE A 147 -22.94 -3.53 -13.41
CA PHE A 147 -22.23 -4.53 -12.60
C PHE A 147 -21.26 -5.36 -13.47
N VAL A 148 -20.10 -5.68 -12.90
CA VAL A 148 -19.00 -6.34 -13.62
C VAL A 148 -18.56 -7.63 -12.92
N ALA A 149 -18.33 -7.59 -11.60
CA ALA A 149 -17.87 -8.75 -10.82
C ALA A 149 -18.15 -8.57 -9.32
N ASP A 150 -18.26 -9.68 -8.60
CA ASP A 150 -18.09 -9.78 -7.14
C ASP A 150 -16.70 -10.38 -6.90
N LEU A 151 -15.89 -9.73 -6.05
CA LEU A 151 -14.49 -10.12 -5.77
C LEU A 151 -14.32 -10.91 -4.47
N LEU A 152 -15.36 -11.07 -3.65
CA LEU A 152 -15.30 -11.82 -2.38
C LEU A 152 -16.14 -13.10 -2.40
N CYS A 153 -16.99 -13.31 -3.40
CA CYS A 153 -17.74 -14.54 -3.54
C CYS A 153 -16.92 -15.68 -4.17
N ASP A 154 -16.89 -16.85 -3.51
CA ASP A 154 -16.28 -18.09 -4.02
C ASP A 154 -16.92 -18.61 -5.34
N GLU A 155 -18.22 -18.34 -5.56
CA GLU A 155 -18.96 -18.69 -6.79
C GLU A 155 -19.80 -17.49 -7.28
N PRO A 156 -19.17 -16.45 -7.87
CA PRO A 156 -19.82 -15.16 -8.07
C PRO A 156 -20.95 -15.21 -9.11
N ALA A 157 -21.99 -14.41 -8.86
CA ALA A 157 -23.02 -14.14 -9.85
C ALA A 157 -22.41 -13.51 -11.10
N GLN A 158 -22.88 -13.96 -12.27
CA GLN A 158 -22.49 -13.39 -13.55
C GLN A 158 -23.34 -12.14 -13.83
N PRO A 159 -22.85 -11.16 -14.62
CA PRO A 159 -23.67 -10.01 -15.02
C PRO A 159 -24.96 -10.46 -15.72
N ASP A 160 -26.13 -9.95 -15.27
CA ASP A 160 -27.43 -10.25 -15.91
C ASP A 160 -27.60 -9.42 -17.19
N PRO A 161 -27.68 -10.03 -18.39
CA PRO A 161 -27.87 -9.28 -19.64
C PRO A 161 -29.21 -8.54 -19.73
N SER A 162 -30.17 -8.86 -18.86
CA SER A 162 -31.50 -8.26 -18.79
C SER A 162 -31.59 -7.11 -17.79
N PHE A 163 -30.68 -7.10 -16.80
CA PHE A 163 -30.61 -6.16 -15.68
C PHE A 163 -29.13 -5.89 -15.34
N PRO A 164 -28.38 -5.26 -16.26
CA PRO A 164 -26.92 -5.11 -16.18
C PRO A 164 -26.43 -4.31 -14.98
N GLU A 165 -27.30 -3.54 -14.33
CA GLU A 165 -27.05 -2.77 -13.11
C GLU A 165 -26.89 -3.63 -11.84
N ARG A 166 -27.20 -4.93 -11.88
CA ARG A 166 -27.37 -5.75 -10.67
C ARG A 166 -26.15 -6.56 -10.26
N GLY A 167 -25.58 -6.22 -9.11
CA GLY A 167 -24.69 -7.10 -8.35
C GLY A 167 -25.48 -7.94 -7.34
N TYR A 168 -25.74 -9.21 -7.64
CA TYR A 168 -26.45 -10.12 -6.74
C TYR A 168 -25.61 -10.48 -5.51
N LEU A 169 -26.25 -10.57 -4.33
CA LEU A 169 -25.55 -10.89 -3.08
C LEU A 169 -25.41 -12.40 -2.87
N CYS A 170 -24.17 -12.85 -2.69
CA CYS A 170 -23.85 -14.26 -2.48
C CYS A 170 -24.31 -14.79 -1.11
N PRO A 171 -24.86 -16.03 -1.03
CA PRO A 171 -25.33 -16.63 0.21
C PRO A 171 -24.30 -16.69 1.32
N TYR A 172 -24.66 -16.14 2.48
CA TYR A 172 -23.85 -16.26 3.67
C TYR A 172 -24.06 -17.59 4.41
N ASN A 173 -23.00 -18.36 4.65
CA ASN A 173 -23.08 -19.73 5.20
C ASN A 173 -23.09 -19.80 6.75
N GLY A 174 -23.04 -18.66 7.44
CA GLY A 174 -23.07 -18.60 8.91
C GLY A 174 -21.70 -18.67 9.60
N GLN A 175 -20.60 -18.72 8.84
CA GLN A 175 -19.25 -18.49 9.33
C GLN A 175 -18.56 -17.41 8.48
N THR A 176 -17.75 -16.54 9.10
CA THR A 176 -16.62 -15.97 8.35
C THR A 176 -15.72 -17.13 7.94
N GLN A 177 -15.01 -17.01 6.82
CA GLN A 177 -13.91 -17.94 6.49
C GLN A 177 -12.84 -18.03 7.62
N ASN A 178 -12.85 -17.10 8.58
CA ASN A 178 -12.01 -17.06 9.80
C ASN A 178 -12.72 -17.41 11.14
N GLY A 179 -13.98 -17.87 11.15
CA GLY A 179 -14.63 -18.46 12.33
C GLY A 179 -14.89 -17.58 13.58
N GLY A 180 -14.75 -16.24 13.51
CA GLY A 180 -15.06 -15.32 14.62
C GLY A 180 -16.54 -14.89 14.69
N PRO A 181 -16.99 -14.25 15.79
CA PRO A 181 -18.26 -13.53 15.86
C PRO A 181 -18.15 -12.15 15.17
N ILE A 182 -19.20 -11.71 14.48
CA ILE A 182 -19.08 -10.69 13.42
C ILE A 182 -20.07 -9.54 13.60
N THR A 183 -19.58 -8.32 13.34
CA THR A 183 -20.36 -7.12 13.05
C THR A 183 -20.39 -6.87 11.53
N GLY A 184 -21.38 -7.45 10.83
CA GLY A 184 -21.63 -7.23 9.40
C GLY A 184 -20.84 -8.13 8.41
N MET A 185 -21.48 -8.51 7.30
CA MET A 185 -20.94 -9.35 6.22
C MET A 185 -20.38 -8.46 5.09
N PRO A 186 -19.07 -8.50 4.78
CA PRO A 186 -18.47 -7.65 3.76
C PRO A 186 -18.69 -8.18 2.34
N TYR A 187 -18.81 -7.26 1.39
CA TYR A 187 -18.88 -7.48 -0.05
C TYR A 187 -17.96 -6.50 -0.77
N ARG A 188 -17.34 -6.92 -1.87
CA ARG A 188 -16.61 -6.05 -2.81
C ARG A 188 -17.12 -6.31 -4.22
N HIS A 189 -17.78 -5.32 -4.81
CA HIS A 189 -18.29 -5.41 -6.17
C HIS A 189 -17.53 -4.45 -7.09
N VAL A 190 -17.38 -4.82 -8.35
CA VAL A 190 -16.85 -3.97 -9.42
C VAL A 190 -18.01 -3.51 -10.29
N TYR A 191 -18.08 -2.21 -10.57
CA TYR A 191 -19.05 -1.61 -11.48
C TYR A 191 -18.37 -0.73 -12.53
N ARG A 192 -18.98 -0.59 -13.70
CA ARG A 192 -18.54 0.32 -14.78
C ARG A 192 -19.30 1.64 -14.68
N LEU A 193 -18.57 2.75 -14.68
CA LEU A 193 -19.18 4.08 -14.74
C LEU A 193 -19.91 4.29 -16.08
N PRO A 194 -21.09 4.96 -16.06
CA PRO A 194 -21.85 5.27 -17.26
C PRO A 194 -21.02 6.11 -18.25
N GLU A 195 -21.08 5.76 -19.53
CA GLU A 195 -20.34 6.46 -20.57
C GLU A 195 -20.76 7.94 -20.68
N GLY A 196 -19.81 8.80 -21.03
CA GLY A 196 -20.07 10.22 -21.29
C GLY A 196 -20.15 11.11 -20.04
N VAL A 197 -20.45 10.57 -18.86
CA VAL A 197 -20.63 11.37 -17.63
C VAL A 197 -19.30 11.94 -17.11
N GLN A 198 -19.35 13.19 -16.64
CA GLN A 198 -18.25 13.93 -16.02
C GLN A 198 -18.84 14.89 -14.98
N CYS A 199 -18.18 15.06 -13.84
CA CYS A 199 -18.63 15.95 -12.78
C CYS A 199 -17.49 16.32 -11.82
N GLU A 200 -17.42 17.59 -11.41
CA GLU A 200 -16.57 17.98 -10.28
C GLU A 200 -17.13 17.42 -8.96
N ARG A 201 -18.45 17.22 -8.91
CA ARG A 201 -19.19 16.55 -7.83
C ARG A 201 -20.40 15.78 -8.38
N CYS A 202 -20.50 14.53 -7.96
CA CYS A 202 -21.62 13.63 -8.21
C CYS A 202 -22.01 12.95 -6.89
N LEU A 203 -23.28 12.59 -6.77
CA LEU A 203 -23.72 11.58 -5.82
C LEU A 203 -23.69 10.20 -6.48
N LEU A 204 -23.02 9.26 -5.82
CA LEU A 204 -23.11 7.82 -6.10
C LEU A 204 -24.12 7.22 -5.13
N GLN A 205 -25.32 6.90 -5.62
CA GLN A 205 -26.34 6.17 -4.88
C GLN A 205 -26.02 4.68 -4.90
N TRP A 206 -26.02 4.07 -3.72
CA TRP A 206 -26.03 2.62 -3.51
C TRP A 206 -27.44 2.24 -3.07
N TYR A 207 -28.08 1.35 -3.84
CA TYR A 207 -29.43 0.87 -3.61
C TYR A 207 -29.39 -0.65 -3.41
N TYR A 208 -29.95 -1.12 -2.30
CA TYR A 208 -30.04 -2.55 -1.99
C TYR A 208 -31.50 -2.99 -1.91
N LEU A 209 -31.87 -3.90 -2.82
CA LEU A 209 -33.21 -4.47 -2.96
C LEU A 209 -33.22 -5.94 -2.51
N THR A 210 -33.99 -6.26 -1.46
CA THR A 210 -33.99 -7.62 -0.88
C THR A 210 -34.81 -8.64 -1.69
N ALA A 211 -34.51 -9.92 -1.48
CA ALA A 211 -35.19 -11.06 -2.13
C ALA A 211 -35.59 -12.17 -1.12
N ASN A 212 -35.95 -11.77 0.10
CA ASN A 212 -36.48 -12.65 1.16
C ASN A 212 -38.01 -12.82 1.12
N SER A 213 -38.74 -11.77 0.73
CA SER A 213 -40.19 -11.63 0.91
C SER A 213 -40.98 -11.93 -0.36
N CYS A 214 -40.40 -11.62 -1.52
CA CYS A 214 -40.92 -11.92 -2.85
C CYS A 214 -39.74 -12.01 -3.84
N ALA A 215 -40.02 -12.41 -5.08
CA ALA A 215 -39.04 -12.50 -6.16
C ALA A 215 -39.03 -11.19 -6.98
N PRO A 216 -37.95 -10.39 -6.97
CA PRO A 216 -37.88 -9.19 -7.80
C PRO A 216 -37.98 -9.49 -9.30
N PRO A 217 -38.44 -8.53 -10.13
CA PRO A 217 -38.56 -8.72 -11.57
C PRO A 217 -37.26 -9.26 -12.20
N GLY A 218 -37.36 -10.29 -13.03
CA GLY A 218 -36.22 -10.95 -13.68
C GLY A 218 -35.66 -12.18 -12.95
N TYR A 219 -35.82 -12.30 -11.63
CA TYR A 219 -35.19 -13.36 -10.82
C TYR A 219 -35.49 -14.79 -11.28
N ARG A 220 -36.65 -15.06 -11.90
CA ARG A 220 -37.00 -16.40 -12.41
C ARG A 220 -36.27 -16.78 -13.71
N ASN A 221 -35.73 -15.78 -14.42
CA ASN A 221 -35.07 -15.95 -15.71
C ASN A 221 -33.54 -15.90 -15.58
N TYR A 222 -33.02 -15.30 -14.50
CA TYR A 222 -31.59 -15.23 -14.22
C TYR A 222 -31.02 -16.57 -13.72
N ALA A 223 -29.84 -16.93 -14.24
CA ALA A 223 -29.17 -18.20 -13.95
C ALA A 223 -28.25 -18.08 -12.73
N PHE A 224 -28.84 -18.10 -11.53
CA PHE A 224 -28.08 -18.09 -10.27
C PHE A 224 -27.06 -19.24 -10.18
N PRO A 225 -25.84 -19.00 -9.65
CA PRO A 225 -24.81 -20.05 -9.47
C PRO A 225 -25.32 -21.27 -8.69
N GLN A 226 -26.08 -21.03 -7.61
CA GLN A 226 -26.70 -22.07 -6.79
C GLN A 226 -28.13 -21.71 -6.37
N ALA A 227 -28.96 -22.73 -6.11
CA ALA A 227 -30.34 -22.56 -5.61
C ALA A 227 -30.43 -21.91 -4.20
N THR A 228 -29.31 -21.74 -3.50
CA THR A 228 -29.20 -21.04 -2.21
C THR A 228 -29.34 -19.53 -2.37
N TRP A 229 -28.98 -18.95 -3.52
CA TRP A 229 -29.03 -17.51 -3.82
C TRP A 229 -30.43 -16.91 -3.79
N PHE A 230 -31.44 -17.67 -4.20
CA PHE A 230 -32.81 -17.19 -4.29
C PHE A 230 -33.81 -18.33 -4.03
N GLN A 231 -34.83 -18.06 -3.21
CA GLN A 231 -35.86 -19.06 -2.91
C GLN A 231 -36.96 -19.04 -3.97
N THR A 232 -36.89 -19.98 -4.91
CA THR A 232 -37.81 -20.08 -6.07
C THR A 232 -39.29 -20.24 -5.73
N SER A 233 -39.63 -20.62 -4.49
CA SER A 233 -41.01 -20.73 -3.99
C SER A 233 -41.62 -19.40 -3.54
N LEU A 234 -40.87 -18.30 -3.51
CA LEU A 234 -41.41 -16.98 -3.19
C LEU A 234 -42.40 -16.53 -4.28
N PRO A 235 -43.46 -15.78 -3.95
CA PRO A 235 -44.32 -15.14 -4.93
C PRO A 235 -43.54 -14.06 -5.69
N ASP A 236 -43.94 -13.73 -6.90
CA ASP A 236 -43.37 -12.58 -7.62
C ASP A 236 -43.71 -11.28 -6.88
N CYS A 237 -42.76 -10.35 -6.81
CA CYS A 237 -43.03 -9.03 -6.28
C CYS A 237 -44.09 -8.33 -7.14
N GLY A 238 -44.97 -7.58 -6.49
CA GLY A 238 -45.92 -6.71 -7.18
C GLY A 238 -45.23 -5.46 -7.71
N ILE A 239 -45.97 -4.33 -7.74
CA ILE A 239 -45.32 -3.02 -7.87
C ILE A 239 -44.45 -2.82 -6.61
N ILE A 240 -43.14 -2.65 -6.81
CA ILE A 240 -42.20 -2.33 -5.74
C ILE A 240 -42.44 -0.87 -5.34
N PRO A 241 -42.72 -0.55 -4.05
CA PRO A 241 -42.98 0.83 -3.63
C PRO A 241 -41.73 1.71 -3.73
N GLU A 242 -41.86 2.87 -4.39
CA GLU A 242 -40.78 3.87 -4.56
C GLU A 242 -40.28 4.45 -3.22
N ASP A 243 -41.09 4.38 -2.15
CA ASP A 243 -40.76 4.87 -0.81
C ASP A 243 -40.10 3.81 0.10
N GLY A 244 -39.90 2.59 -0.40
CA GLY A 244 -39.39 1.47 0.39
C GLY A 244 -40.38 0.90 1.42
N VAL A 245 -41.63 1.38 1.47
CA VAL A 245 -42.59 0.97 2.50
C VAL A 245 -43.31 -0.32 2.09
N GLY A 246 -42.70 -1.46 2.37
CA GLY A 246 -43.33 -2.77 2.19
C GLY A 246 -42.35 -3.92 2.08
N GLY A 247 -42.80 -4.98 1.37
CA GLY A 247 -41.94 -6.05 0.87
C GLY A 247 -41.87 -5.97 -0.66
N PRO A 248 -40.70 -6.07 -1.29
CA PRO A 248 -39.38 -6.32 -0.69
C PRO A 248 -38.86 -5.10 0.08
N GLU A 249 -37.98 -5.35 1.05
CA GLU A 249 -37.30 -4.30 1.83
C GLU A 249 -36.24 -3.61 0.96
N GLN A 250 -36.02 -2.32 1.19
CA GLN A 250 -35.20 -1.46 0.33
C GLN A 250 -34.35 -0.51 1.18
N PHE A 251 -33.09 -0.34 0.77
CA PHE A 251 -32.10 0.45 1.50
C PHE A 251 -31.30 1.33 0.56
N TRP A 252 -31.03 2.57 0.98
CA TRP A 252 -30.34 3.58 0.18
C TRP A 252 -29.19 4.19 0.97
N ASN A 253 -28.07 4.39 0.31
CA ASN A 253 -26.90 5.12 0.81
C ASN A 253 -26.41 6.04 -0.33
N CYS A 254 -25.69 7.12 -0.02
CA CYS A 254 -24.94 7.87 -1.04
C CYS A 254 -23.54 8.24 -0.58
N ALA A 255 -22.59 8.28 -1.53
CA ALA A 255 -21.27 8.87 -1.36
C ALA A 255 -21.07 10.06 -2.32
N ASP A 256 -20.38 11.10 -1.85
CA ASP A 256 -19.96 12.25 -2.66
C ASP A 256 -18.67 11.90 -3.40
N VAL A 257 -18.69 11.92 -4.73
CA VAL A 257 -17.55 11.52 -5.59
C VAL A 257 -17.33 12.51 -6.73
N SER A 258 -16.17 12.49 -7.40
CA SER A 258 -15.93 13.25 -8.63
C SER A 258 -15.56 12.36 -9.81
N ILE A 259 -15.81 12.82 -11.04
CA ILE A 259 -15.41 12.16 -12.29
C ILE A 259 -14.70 13.17 -13.18
N SER A 260 -13.39 12.96 -13.39
CA SER A 260 -12.51 13.90 -14.10
C SER A 260 -12.08 13.40 -15.49
N ASN A 261 -11.58 14.33 -16.31
CA ASN A 261 -11.02 14.05 -17.65
C ASN A 261 -9.50 13.77 -17.64
N ASN A 262 -8.85 13.71 -16.48
CA ASN A 262 -7.48 13.20 -16.44
C ASN A 262 -7.53 11.69 -16.74
N GLU A 263 -6.83 11.25 -17.79
CA GLU A 263 -6.66 9.81 -18.09
C GLU A 263 -5.75 9.15 -17.06
N LEU A 264 -6.30 8.91 -15.87
CA LEU A 264 -5.74 7.99 -14.88
C LEU A 264 -6.16 6.57 -15.29
N THR A 265 -5.29 5.96 -16.11
CA THR A 265 -5.20 4.53 -16.50
C THR A 265 -6.40 3.88 -17.24
N PRO A 266 -6.16 2.80 -18.02
CA PRO A 266 -7.17 2.24 -18.93
C PRO A 266 -8.18 1.31 -18.25
N SER A 267 -9.40 1.30 -18.79
CA SER A 267 -10.51 0.45 -18.34
C SER A 267 -10.22 -1.06 -18.54
N PRO A 268 -10.42 -1.93 -17.53
CA PRO A 268 -10.19 -3.37 -17.66
C PRO A 268 -10.99 -4.05 -18.78
N SER A 269 -10.28 -4.80 -19.60
CA SER A 269 -10.81 -5.65 -20.67
C SER A 269 -11.18 -7.04 -20.13
N LEU A 270 -12.46 -7.30 -19.87
CA LEU A 270 -12.93 -8.64 -19.54
C LEU A 270 -12.97 -9.53 -20.79
N THR A 271 -12.28 -10.66 -20.73
CA THR A 271 -12.49 -11.80 -21.65
C THR A 271 -12.97 -12.99 -20.81
N PRO A 272 -14.19 -13.54 -21.02
CA PRO A 272 -14.66 -14.66 -20.21
C PRO A 272 -13.87 -15.95 -20.48
N ALA A 273 -13.32 -16.57 -19.44
CA ALA A 273 -12.73 -17.90 -19.52
C ALA A 273 -13.83 -19.00 -19.55
N PRO A 274 -13.66 -20.11 -20.29
CA PRO A 274 -14.67 -21.16 -20.36
C PRO A 274 -14.76 -22.00 -19.07
N PRO A 275 -15.92 -22.55 -18.71
CA PRO A 275 -16.09 -23.33 -17.48
C PRO A 275 -15.38 -24.69 -17.56
N SER A 276 -14.54 -24.99 -16.57
CA SER A 276 -13.90 -26.29 -16.39
C SER A 276 -14.90 -27.36 -15.92
N ALA A 277 -15.13 -28.37 -16.76
CA ALA A 277 -15.96 -29.52 -16.40
C ALA A 277 -15.18 -30.58 -15.58
N SER A 278 -15.90 -31.30 -14.73
CA SER A 278 -15.36 -32.22 -13.72
C SER A 278 -14.91 -33.60 -14.25
N HIS A 279 -14.23 -34.35 -13.38
CA HIS A 279 -13.57 -35.64 -13.66
C HIS A 279 -14.39 -36.66 -14.49
N PRO A 280 -13.77 -37.35 -15.47
CA PRO A 280 -14.37 -38.51 -16.13
C PRO A 280 -14.05 -39.83 -15.40
N PRO A 281 -15.00 -40.76 -15.24
CA PRO A 281 -14.73 -42.17 -14.96
C PRO A 281 -14.33 -42.92 -16.25
N GLN A 282 -13.64 -44.05 -16.09
CA GLN A 282 -12.89 -44.72 -17.16
C GLN A 282 -13.74 -45.68 -18.04
N ALA A 283 -13.29 -45.84 -19.30
CA ALA A 283 -13.50 -46.97 -20.23
C ALA A 283 -14.85 -47.13 -20.97
N SER A 284 -14.84 -46.88 -22.29
CA SER A 284 -14.87 -47.95 -23.33
C SER A 284 -14.87 -47.36 -24.75
N SER A 285 -14.27 -48.07 -25.71
CA SER A 285 -14.09 -47.63 -27.11
C SER A 285 -15.05 -48.33 -28.09
N PRO A 286 -15.63 -47.59 -29.04
CA PRO A 286 -15.90 -48.13 -30.39
C PRO A 286 -15.53 -47.08 -31.49
N PRO A 287 -15.87 -47.20 -32.79
CA PRO A 287 -14.83 -47.38 -33.81
C PRO A 287 -14.68 -46.21 -34.80
N SER A 288 -13.61 -46.27 -35.60
CA SER A 288 -13.22 -45.29 -36.62
C SER A 288 -14.25 -45.13 -37.76
N VAL A 289 -14.52 -43.88 -38.14
CA VAL A 289 -15.15 -43.49 -39.43
C VAL A 289 -14.35 -42.32 -40.01
N GLN A 290 -14.09 -42.37 -41.32
CA GLN A 290 -13.22 -41.44 -42.02
C GLN A 290 -13.78 -40.01 -42.12
N GLN A 291 -12.91 -39.02 -41.95
CA GLN A 291 -13.18 -37.61 -42.29
C GLN A 291 -12.44 -37.25 -43.60
N PRO A 292 -13.11 -36.64 -44.61
CA PRO A 292 -12.48 -36.28 -45.87
C PRO A 292 -11.60 -35.02 -45.75
N SER A 293 -10.54 -34.95 -46.56
CA SER A 293 -9.51 -33.91 -46.51
C SER A 293 -9.98 -32.52 -46.98
N PRO A 294 -9.52 -31.43 -46.34
CA PRO A 294 -9.48 -30.11 -46.97
C PRO A 294 -8.29 -29.98 -47.94
N SER A 295 -8.47 -29.17 -48.99
CA SER A 295 -7.43 -28.82 -49.98
C SER A 295 -6.52 -27.68 -49.47
N PRO A 296 -5.32 -27.46 -50.07
CA PRO A 296 -4.21 -26.83 -49.36
C PRO A 296 -4.20 -25.30 -49.36
N VAL A 297 -3.67 -24.72 -48.28
CA VAL A 297 -3.27 -23.31 -48.15
C VAL A 297 -1.75 -23.18 -48.40
N PRO A 298 -1.24 -22.09 -49.01
CA PRO A 298 0.16 -22.02 -49.45
C PRO A 298 1.19 -21.98 -48.32
N ALA A 299 2.40 -22.48 -48.60
CA ALA A 299 3.50 -22.53 -47.65
C ALA A 299 4.17 -21.14 -47.43
N PRO A 300 4.71 -20.87 -46.21
CA PRO A 300 5.58 -19.73 -45.98
C PRO A 300 6.96 -19.88 -46.67
N PRO A 301 7.68 -18.77 -46.92
CA PRO A 301 8.97 -18.80 -47.61
C PRO A 301 10.09 -19.47 -46.77
N PRO A 302 11.14 -20.02 -47.43
CA PRO A 302 12.19 -20.77 -46.74
C PRO A 302 13.19 -19.90 -45.97
N LEU A 303 13.71 -20.46 -44.88
CA LEU A 303 14.85 -19.94 -44.12
C LEU A 303 16.12 -19.84 -44.98
N PRO A 304 17.03 -18.87 -44.74
CA PRO A 304 18.36 -18.85 -45.34
C PRO A 304 19.17 -20.07 -44.88
N GLY A 305 19.80 -20.79 -45.82
CA GLY A 305 20.41 -22.08 -45.56
C GLY A 305 21.74 -22.05 -44.81
N THR A 306 21.95 -23.03 -43.94
CA THR A 306 23.26 -23.42 -43.41
C THR A 306 23.86 -24.55 -44.24
N SER A 307 25.17 -24.48 -44.54
CA SER A 307 25.87 -25.54 -45.25
C SER A 307 26.01 -26.81 -44.40
N PRO A 308 25.87 -28.01 -44.96
CA PRO A 308 26.05 -29.27 -44.23
C PRO A 308 27.53 -29.51 -43.91
N GLY A 309 27.84 -29.80 -42.64
CA GLY A 309 29.12 -30.39 -42.25
C GLY A 309 29.18 -31.89 -42.60
N CYS A 310 30.37 -32.48 -42.53
CA CYS A 310 30.57 -33.91 -42.78
C CYS A 310 31.16 -34.62 -41.54
N CYS A 311 31.05 -35.94 -41.49
CA CYS A 311 31.73 -36.77 -40.49
C CYS A 311 33.00 -37.40 -41.09
N SER A 312 34.14 -37.34 -40.39
CA SER A 312 35.39 -37.98 -40.84
C SER A 312 36.14 -38.70 -39.72
N TRP A 313 36.94 -39.71 -40.07
CA TRP A 313 37.81 -40.43 -39.13
C TRP A 313 39.31 -40.17 -39.39
N ASN A 314 39.63 -39.12 -40.16
CA ASN A 314 40.99 -38.77 -40.56
C ASN A 314 41.28 -37.26 -40.36
N ASN A 315 40.73 -36.67 -39.29
CA ASN A 315 40.95 -35.27 -38.91
C ASN A 315 40.58 -34.27 -40.03
N CYS A 316 39.41 -34.47 -40.64
CA CYS A 316 38.86 -33.69 -41.75
C CYS A 316 39.64 -33.75 -43.07
N GLY A 317 40.49 -34.77 -43.27
CA GLY A 317 41.25 -34.97 -44.51
C GLY A 317 40.41 -35.50 -45.68
N GLU A 318 39.46 -36.40 -45.42
CA GLU A 318 38.50 -36.90 -46.41
C GLU A 318 37.13 -37.16 -45.76
N CYS A 319 36.09 -36.50 -46.28
CA CYS A 319 34.70 -36.92 -46.05
C CYS A 319 34.42 -38.15 -46.92
N GLY A 320 34.87 -39.35 -46.50
CA GLY A 320 34.55 -40.61 -47.20
C GLY A 320 33.04 -40.85 -47.25
N ASP A 321 32.58 -41.78 -48.10
CA ASP A 321 31.16 -42.15 -48.25
C ASP A 321 30.60 -42.73 -46.94
N THR A 322 30.22 -41.85 -46.02
CA THR A 322 29.68 -42.24 -44.72
C THR A 322 28.31 -42.86 -44.94
N ALA A 323 28.07 -44.06 -44.42
CA ALA A 323 26.72 -44.60 -44.34
C ALA A 323 25.81 -43.51 -43.74
N GLY A 324 24.79 -43.07 -44.49
CA GLY A 324 24.15 -41.76 -44.35
C GLY A 324 23.54 -41.43 -42.98
N TRP A 325 23.53 -42.40 -42.06
CA TRP A 325 23.21 -42.22 -40.66
C TRP A 325 24.27 -41.39 -39.88
N CYS A 326 25.57 -41.68 -40.03
CA CYS A 326 26.63 -40.99 -39.27
C CYS A 326 26.88 -39.55 -39.76
N GLY A 327 26.69 -39.30 -41.06
CA GLY A 327 26.80 -37.96 -41.66
C GLY A 327 25.59 -37.04 -41.43
N ALA A 328 24.51 -37.53 -40.82
CA ALA A 328 23.26 -36.78 -40.69
C ALA A 328 23.27 -35.68 -39.60
N SER A 329 24.14 -35.78 -38.59
CA SER A 329 24.34 -34.71 -37.60
C SER A 329 25.65 -34.88 -36.82
N ARG A 330 26.12 -33.77 -36.25
CA ARG A 330 27.30 -33.71 -35.36
C ARG A 330 27.26 -34.76 -34.24
N THR A 331 26.16 -34.80 -33.50
CA THR A 331 25.90 -35.74 -32.39
C THR A 331 26.05 -37.21 -32.83
N ARG A 332 25.53 -37.58 -34.01
CA ARG A 332 25.67 -38.96 -34.52
C ARG A 332 27.11 -39.28 -34.93
N CYS A 333 27.81 -38.30 -35.48
CA CYS A 333 29.22 -38.44 -35.83
C CYS A 333 30.10 -38.67 -34.59
N GLU A 334 30.06 -37.72 -33.65
CA GLU A 334 30.96 -37.65 -32.50
C GLU A 334 30.60 -38.70 -31.43
N ASP A 335 29.33 -38.80 -31.04
CA ASP A 335 28.91 -39.59 -29.88
C ASP A 335 28.59 -41.06 -30.23
N SER A 336 28.17 -41.34 -31.47
CA SER A 336 27.65 -42.67 -31.87
C SER A 336 28.51 -43.42 -32.89
N CYS A 337 29.24 -42.72 -33.76
CA CYS A 337 30.13 -43.35 -34.74
C CYS A 337 31.63 -43.09 -34.48
N SER A 338 31.97 -42.38 -33.39
CA SER A 338 33.35 -42.04 -32.99
C SER A 338 34.16 -41.31 -34.07
N GLY A 339 33.50 -40.51 -34.90
CA GLY A 339 34.11 -39.65 -35.92
C GLY A 339 34.17 -38.19 -35.47
N GLN A 340 34.91 -37.37 -36.19
CA GLN A 340 35.03 -35.93 -35.95
C GLN A 340 34.12 -35.17 -36.93
N TRP A 341 33.31 -34.24 -36.42
CA TRP A 341 32.45 -33.40 -37.26
C TRP A 341 33.22 -32.22 -37.84
N CYS A 342 33.21 -32.11 -39.17
CA CYS A 342 33.99 -31.17 -39.94
C CYS A 342 33.07 -30.10 -40.55
N GLY A 343 33.10 -28.91 -39.96
CA GLY A 343 32.46 -27.69 -40.50
C GLY A 343 33.53 -26.70 -40.98
N ALA A 344 33.27 -26.00 -42.08
CA ALA A 344 34.24 -25.08 -42.69
C ALA A 344 34.56 -23.88 -41.79
N ALA A 345 35.83 -23.44 -41.83
CA ALA A 345 36.33 -22.32 -41.03
C ALA A 345 35.65 -20.98 -41.38
N ALA A 346 35.53 -20.11 -40.37
CA ALA A 346 34.95 -18.78 -40.53
C ALA A 346 35.81 -17.90 -41.47
N PRO A 347 35.21 -17.13 -42.39
CA PRO A 347 35.93 -16.10 -43.14
C PRO A 347 36.35 -14.96 -42.22
N ALA A 348 37.47 -14.31 -42.55
CA ALA A 348 37.99 -13.18 -41.79
C ALA A 348 36.96 -12.03 -41.72
N PRO A 349 36.90 -11.26 -40.61
CA PRO A 349 35.94 -10.18 -40.46
C PRO A 349 36.20 -9.09 -41.51
N THR A 350 35.25 -8.92 -42.41
CA THR A 350 35.05 -7.65 -43.13
C THR A 350 34.67 -6.62 -42.06
N PRO A 351 35.16 -5.37 -42.09
CA PRO A 351 34.90 -4.41 -41.02
C PRO A 351 33.40 -4.14 -40.89
N THR A 352 32.79 -4.75 -39.87
CA THR A 352 31.54 -4.30 -39.27
C THR A 352 31.68 -2.81 -38.98
N PRO A 353 30.65 -1.97 -39.21
CA PRO A 353 30.67 -0.63 -38.63
C PRO A 353 30.96 -0.81 -37.14
N THR A 354 32.04 -0.17 -36.65
CA THR A 354 32.34 -0.12 -35.22
C THR A 354 31.04 0.25 -34.52
N PRO A 355 30.53 -0.53 -33.54
CA PRO A 355 29.44 -0.04 -32.74
C PRO A 355 29.92 1.29 -32.20
N THR A 356 29.25 2.39 -32.57
CA THR A 356 29.57 3.69 -32.01
C THR A 356 29.56 3.48 -30.52
N PRO A 357 30.67 3.71 -29.79
CA PRO A 357 30.71 3.40 -28.38
C PRO A 357 29.53 4.15 -27.77
N THR A 358 28.59 3.41 -27.17
CA THR A 358 27.53 4.01 -26.39
C THR A 358 28.24 4.94 -25.43
N PRO A 359 27.98 6.26 -25.46
CA PRO A 359 28.71 7.18 -24.59
C PRO A 359 28.55 6.68 -23.16
N SER A 360 29.67 6.43 -22.48
CA SER A 360 29.68 5.99 -21.09
C SER A 360 28.85 6.98 -20.30
N MET A 361 27.87 6.47 -19.57
CA MET A 361 26.86 7.33 -18.95
C MET A 361 27.53 8.12 -17.82
N THR A 362 27.55 9.44 -17.93
CA THR A 362 28.14 10.32 -16.91
C THR A 362 27.07 10.85 -15.96
N CYS A 363 27.50 11.36 -14.81
CA CYS A 363 26.63 12.07 -13.89
C CYS A 363 26.04 13.36 -14.51
N GLU A 364 26.76 13.97 -15.46
CA GLU A 364 26.36 15.19 -16.17
C GLU A 364 25.20 14.91 -17.14
N ASP A 365 25.18 13.72 -17.76
CA ASP A 365 24.05 13.26 -18.61
C ASP A 365 22.74 13.04 -17.82
N LEU A 366 22.83 12.97 -16.48
CA LEU A 366 21.73 12.69 -15.55
C LEU A 366 21.20 13.93 -14.82
N GLU A 367 21.68 15.14 -15.15
CA GLU A 367 21.21 16.40 -14.55
C GLU A 367 19.76 16.76 -14.95
N GLY A 368 19.19 16.08 -15.94
CA GLY A 368 17.76 16.18 -16.25
C GLY A 368 16.89 15.66 -15.11
N ASN A 369 15.83 16.40 -14.77
CA ASN A 369 14.71 15.87 -14.02
C ASN A 369 13.63 15.40 -15.03
N PRO A 370 13.56 14.11 -15.40
CA PRO A 370 12.48 13.60 -16.25
C PRO A 370 11.11 13.85 -15.58
N ASP A 371 10.03 13.89 -16.36
CA ASP A 371 8.68 14.12 -15.85
C ASP A 371 8.33 13.13 -14.73
N PRO A 372 7.65 13.56 -13.65
CA PRO A 372 7.31 12.69 -12.53
C PRO A 372 6.46 11.50 -12.99
N VAL A 373 6.80 10.32 -12.49
CA VAL A 373 5.99 9.11 -12.64
C VAL A 373 5.39 8.80 -11.28
N ASP A 374 4.07 8.65 -11.23
CA ASP A 374 3.33 8.27 -10.03
C ASP A 374 2.91 6.81 -10.12
N SER A 375 3.34 6.01 -9.15
CA SER A 375 3.02 4.59 -8.97
C SER A 375 2.08 4.33 -7.78
N SER A 376 1.43 5.38 -7.26
CA SER A 376 0.48 5.27 -6.16
C SER A 376 -0.65 4.28 -6.52
N GLY A 377 -0.92 3.31 -5.65
CA GLY A 377 -1.92 2.26 -5.90
C GLY A 377 -1.45 1.08 -6.77
N PHE A 378 -0.18 1.00 -7.16
CA PHE A 378 0.36 -0.12 -7.95
C PHE A 378 0.09 -1.51 -7.32
N ALA A 379 0.36 -1.68 -6.03
CA ALA A 379 0.08 -2.93 -5.30
C ALA A 379 -1.41 -3.17 -5.05
N LEU A 380 -2.26 -2.14 -5.13
CA LEU A 380 -3.72 -2.31 -5.15
C LEU A 380 -4.18 -2.84 -6.51
N ALA A 381 -3.63 -2.31 -7.61
CA ALA A 381 -3.93 -2.74 -8.96
C ALA A 381 -3.45 -4.17 -9.26
N HIS A 382 -2.31 -4.59 -8.69
CA HIS A 382 -1.73 -5.93 -8.89
C HIS A 382 -2.06 -6.93 -7.76
N GLY A 383 -2.44 -6.47 -6.57
CA GLY A 383 -2.90 -7.31 -5.47
C GLY A 383 -1.87 -8.31 -4.93
N LYS A 384 -2.31 -9.49 -4.47
CA LYS A 384 -1.44 -10.48 -3.82
C LYS A 384 -0.48 -11.14 -4.82
N LEU A 385 0.82 -11.04 -4.56
CA LEU A 385 1.85 -11.66 -5.39
C LEU A 385 1.96 -13.17 -5.14
N SER A 386 2.33 -13.91 -6.18
CA SER A 386 2.65 -15.34 -6.10
C SER A 386 3.72 -15.74 -7.13
N LEU A 387 4.13 -17.01 -7.13
CA LEU A 387 4.98 -17.58 -8.19
C LEU A 387 4.15 -18.36 -9.21
N GLY A 388 4.30 -17.97 -10.48
CA GLY A 388 3.53 -18.50 -11.61
C GLY A 388 4.33 -18.57 -12.92
N GLY A 389 3.59 -18.41 -14.03
CA GLY A 389 4.09 -18.67 -15.39
C GLY A 389 4.31 -20.17 -15.69
N GLU A 390 4.69 -20.50 -16.92
CA GLU A 390 4.81 -21.88 -17.43
C GLU A 390 5.68 -22.82 -16.58
N ARG A 391 6.61 -22.26 -15.79
CA ARG A 391 7.58 -22.99 -14.96
C ARG A 391 7.40 -22.79 -13.46
N GLY A 392 6.44 -21.97 -13.02
CA GLY A 392 6.24 -21.67 -11.59
C GLY A 392 7.40 -20.90 -10.93
N ILE A 393 8.19 -20.15 -11.71
CA ILE A 393 9.38 -19.41 -11.22
C ILE A 393 9.30 -17.90 -11.48
N GLN A 394 8.24 -17.41 -12.13
CA GLN A 394 8.06 -16.00 -12.39
C GLN A 394 7.26 -15.36 -11.25
N LEU A 395 7.69 -14.21 -10.74
CA LEU A 395 6.84 -13.40 -9.87
C LEU A 395 5.68 -12.87 -10.71
N VAL A 396 4.46 -13.19 -10.27
CA VAL A 396 3.22 -12.76 -10.91
C VAL A 396 2.33 -12.02 -9.93
N ASP A 397 1.46 -11.18 -10.48
CA ASP A 397 0.39 -10.53 -9.73
C ASP A 397 -0.79 -11.49 -9.44
N GLN A 398 -1.86 -11.00 -8.80
CA GLN A 398 -3.01 -11.82 -8.42
C GLN A 398 -3.77 -12.41 -9.62
N PHE A 399 -3.58 -11.85 -10.82
CA PHE A 399 -4.19 -12.32 -12.06
C PHE A 399 -3.32 -13.33 -12.81
N GLY A 400 -2.09 -13.56 -12.33
CA GLY A 400 -1.10 -14.44 -12.97
C GLY A 400 -0.21 -13.73 -14.00
N GLU A 401 -0.27 -12.41 -14.10
CA GLU A 401 0.52 -11.64 -15.07
C GLU A 401 1.97 -11.41 -14.57
N PRO A 402 3.01 -11.66 -15.41
CA PRO A 402 4.42 -11.48 -15.03
C PRO A 402 4.77 -10.05 -14.60
N LEU A 403 5.11 -9.89 -13.31
CA LEU A 403 5.42 -8.59 -12.72
C LEU A 403 6.93 -8.40 -12.51
N GLN A 404 7.39 -7.15 -12.60
CA GLN A 404 8.72 -6.74 -12.15
C GLN A 404 8.56 -5.55 -11.20
N LEU A 405 8.99 -5.73 -9.95
CA LEU A 405 9.06 -4.66 -8.97
C LEU A 405 10.40 -3.92 -9.11
N MET A 406 10.37 -2.59 -9.01
CA MET A 406 11.53 -1.73 -9.14
C MET A 406 11.48 -0.65 -8.06
N GLY A 407 12.56 -0.46 -7.31
CA GLY A 407 12.55 0.53 -6.25
C GLY A 407 13.82 0.62 -5.42
N MET A 408 13.66 1.02 -4.17
CA MET A 408 14.75 1.40 -3.28
C MET A 408 14.75 0.57 -2.00
N SER A 409 15.93 0.26 -1.48
CA SER A 409 16.14 -0.16 -0.10
C SER A 409 16.41 1.07 0.76
N SER A 410 15.89 1.06 1.98
CA SER A 410 16.49 1.83 3.06
C SER A 410 17.96 1.41 3.24
N HIS A 411 18.78 2.32 3.76
CA HIS A 411 19.95 1.92 4.55
C HIS A 411 19.46 1.31 5.87
N GLY A 412 20.36 0.90 6.76
CA GLY A 412 19.99 0.45 8.10
C GLY A 412 19.11 1.48 8.83
N VAL A 413 17.87 1.11 9.15
CA VAL A 413 16.84 2.01 9.71
C VAL A 413 17.24 2.63 11.05
N HIS A 414 18.22 2.06 11.75
CA HIS A 414 18.78 2.55 13.01
C HIS A 414 19.86 3.61 12.83
N TRP A 415 20.48 3.71 11.65
CA TRP A 415 21.53 4.68 11.33
C TRP A 415 21.02 5.92 10.59
N PHE A 416 19.95 5.78 9.80
CA PHE A 416 19.37 6.87 8.99
C PHE A 416 17.85 7.03 9.17
N PRO A 417 17.28 6.95 10.40
CA PRO A 417 15.84 7.01 10.61
C PRO A 417 15.18 8.28 10.05
N GLU A 418 15.90 9.40 10.01
CA GLU A 418 15.45 10.68 9.45
C GLU A 418 15.19 10.66 7.95
N CYS A 419 15.74 9.69 7.22
CA CYS A 419 15.49 9.51 5.79
C CYS A 419 14.14 8.82 5.50
N TYR A 420 13.49 8.22 6.52
CA TYR A 420 12.28 7.41 6.35
C TYR A 420 11.09 8.06 7.05
N THR A 421 10.33 8.82 6.27
CA THR A 421 9.07 9.47 6.65
C THR A 421 8.01 9.19 5.58
N PHE A 422 6.72 9.30 5.93
CA PHE A 422 5.64 9.20 4.94
C PHE A 422 5.91 10.09 3.71
N GLN A 423 6.32 11.35 3.91
CA GLN A 423 6.60 12.30 2.83
C GLN A 423 7.78 11.87 1.94
N SER A 424 8.79 11.22 2.51
CA SER A 424 9.94 10.73 1.73
C SER A 424 9.59 9.50 0.89
N LEU A 425 8.74 8.60 1.38
CA LEU A 425 8.23 7.46 0.63
C LEU A 425 7.20 7.92 -0.43
N GLU A 426 6.30 8.83 -0.06
CA GLU A 426 5.35 9.47 -0.99
C GLU A 426 6.11 10.12 -2.14
N HIS A 427 7.24 10.79 -1.88
CA HIS A 427 8.05 11.39 -2.93
C HIS A 427 8.64 10.36 -3.90
N LEU A 428 9.14 9.23 -3.39
CA LEU A 428 9.62 8.13 -4.23
C LEU A 428 8.49 7.53 -5.09
N VAL A 429 7.31 7.33 -4.51
CA VAL A 429 6.14 6.80 -5.24
C VAL A 429 5.66 7.78 -6.31
N LYS A 430 5.42 9.05 -5.95
CA LYS A 430 4.77 10.04 -6.84
C LYS A 430 5.69 10.72 -7.86
N HIS A 431 7.02 10.64 -7.67
CA HIS A 431 7.97 11.34 -8.54
C HIS A 431 9.09 10.47 -9.11
N TRP A 432 9.41 9.32 -8.49
CA TRP A 432 10.34 8.33 -9.02
C TRP A 432 9.62 7.13 -9.64
N GLY A 433 8.39 6.84 -9.23
CA GLY A 433 7.60 5.70 -9.73
C GLY A 433 8.04 4.35 -9.14
N ILE A 434 8.53 4.31 -7.89
CA ILE A 434 8.91 3.04 -7.25
C ILE A 434 7.69 2.15 -7.02
N THR A 435 7.84 0.84 -7.14
CA THR A 435 6.75 -0.12 -6.91
C THR A 435 7.02 -1.07 -5.74
N VAL A 436 8.23 -1.03 -5.20
CA VAL A 436 8.60 -1.70 -3.96
C VAL A 436 9.54 -0.81 -3.12
N PHE A 437 9.37 -0.84 -1.81
CA PHE A 437 10.36 -0.31 -0.87
C PHE A 437 10.85 -1.43 0.06
N ARG A 438 12.17 -1.55 0.26
CA ARG A 438 12.76 -2.54 1.17
C ARG A 438 13.18 -1.87 2.47
N ALA A 439 12.74 -2.43 3.60
CA ALA A 439 13.02 -1.92 4.94
C ALA A 439 14.09 -2.79 5.62
N ALA A 440 15.36 -2.39 5.48
CA ALA A 440 16.53 -3.10 5.98
C ALA A 440 16.67 -2.98 7.52
N MET A 441 16.16 -3.98 8.24
CA MET A 441 16.21 -4.02 9.70
C MET A 441 17.43 -4.80 10.19
N TYR A 442 18.54 -4.09 10.41
CA TYR A 442 19.74 -4.66 11.03
C TYR A 442 19.40 -5.32 12.37
N ILE A 443 20.04 -6.45 12.63
CA ILE A 443 19.87 -7.19 13.88
C ILE A 443 21.02 -6.87 14.82
N GLY A 444 22.26 -7.10 14.37
CA GLY A 444 23.48 -6.67 15.05
C GLY A 444 23.79 -5.19 14.82
N GLU A 445 25.05 -4.80 15.13
CA GLU A 445 25.62 -3.49 14.75
C GLU A 445 24.87 -2.26 15.30
N GLY A 446 24.09 -2.44 16.37
CA GLY A 446 23.25 -1.41 17.00
C GLY A 446 21.76 -1.50 16.63
N GLY A 447 21.37 -2.47 15.79
CA GLY A 447 20.00 -2.68 15.33
C GLY A 447 19.10 -3.41 16.34
N TYR A 448 18.14 -4.18 15.83
CA TYR A 448 17.03 -4.79 16.57
C TYR A 448 17.46 -5.58 17.82
N SER A 449 18.61 -6.25 17.78
CA SER A 449 19.11 -7.03 18.93
C SER A 449 19.65 -6.17 20.09
N GLN A 450 19.99 -4.90 19.83
CA GLN A 450 20.33 -3.92 20.87
C GLN A 450 19.11 -3.05 21.23
N ASN A 451 18.31 -2.65 20.25
CA ASN A 451 17.11 -1.85 20.43
C ASN A 451 15.96 -2.34 19.55
N ARG A 452 14.99 -3.04 20.17
CA ARG A 452 13.81 -3.55 19.47
C ARG A 452 12.88 -2.46 18.92
N GLY A 453 13.03 -1.21 19.37
CA GLY A 453 12.31 -0.05 18.82
C GLY A 453 12.62 0.23 17.34
N HIS A 454 13.69 -0.32 16.77
CA HIS A 454 13.94 -0.19 15.33
C HIS A 454 12.89 -0.92 14.47
N ARG A 455 12.21 -1.95 15.01
CA ARG A 455 11.00 -2.56 14.41
C ARG A 455 9.88 -1.54 14.21
N ASP A 456 9.78 -0.54 15.09
CA ASP A 456 8.65 0.38 15.08
C ASP A 456 8.62 1.26 13.82
N LEU A 457 9.78 1.65 13.29
CA LEU A 457 9.93 2.39 12.02
C LEU A 457 9.72 1.48 10.80
N VAL A 458 10.14 0.21 10.87
CA VAL A 458 9.86 -0.79 9.82
C VAL A 458 8.36 -0.99 9.65
N MET A 459 7.61 -1.07 10.75
CA MET A 459 6.15 -1.18 10.68
C MET A 459 5.48 0.09 10.15
N ASP A 460 6.06 1.27 10.42
CA ASP A 460 5.55 2.52 9.85
C ASP A 460 5.74 2.54 8.34
N ILE A 461 6.91 2.09 7.86
CA ILE A 461 7.18 1.87 6.42
C ILE A 461 6.18 0.87 5.81
N VAL A 462 5.83 -0.22 6.50
CA VAL A 462 4.83 -1.19 6.03
C VAL A 462 3.42 -0.59 5.92
N ASP A 463 3.00 0.18 6.91
CA ASP A 463 1.70 0.88 6.90
C ASP A 463 1.69 2.02 5.87
N TRP A 464 2.80 2.75 5.67
CA TRP A 464 2.91 3.79 4.63
C TRP A 464 2.93 3.21 3.22
N CYS A 465 3.56 2.05 3.00
CA CYS A 465 3.49 1.35 1.71
C CYS A 465 2.07 0.82 1.43
N GLU A 466 1.30 0.46 2.47
CA GLU A 466 -0.12 0.13 2.34
C GLU A 466 -0.93 1.34 1.86
N GLU A 467 -0.73 2.50 2.52
CA GLU A 467 -1.43 3.76 2.23
C GLU A 467 -1.08 4.35 0.86
N LEU A 468 0.20 4.25 0.45
CA LEU A 468 0.66 4.64 -0.89
C LEU A 468 0.36 3.56 -1.95
N GLY A 469 -0.09 2.38 -1.55
CA GLY A 469 -0.40 1.26 -2.42
C GLY A 469 0.80 0.75 -3.22
N ILE A 470 1.95 0.52 -2.57
CA ILE A 470 3.13 -0.13 -3.15
C ILE A 470 3.57 -1.35 -2.33
N TYR A 471 4.40 -2.22 -2.90
CA TYR A 471 4.90 -3.39 -2.18
C TYR A 471 5.97 -3.01 -1.15
N VAL A 472 6.09 -3.81 -0.09
CA VAL A 472 7.11 -3.65 0.95
C VAL A 472 7.82 -4.98 1.21
N VAL A 473 9.15 -4.94 1.27
CA VAL A 473 9.98 -6.05 1.73
C VAL A 473 10.42 -5.76 3.15
N ILE A 474 9.98 -6.58 4.10
CA ILE A 474 10.50 -6.58 5.47
C ILE A 474 11.76 -7.44 5.46
N ASP A 475 12.92 -6.85 5.78
CA ASP A 475 14.21 -7.52 5.70
C ASP A 475 14.84 -7.72 7.08
N TRP A 476 15.06 -8.99 7.44
CA TRP A 476 15.85 -9.40 8.60
C TRP A 476 17.33 -9.35 8.20
N HIS A 477 17.93 -8.18 8.40
CA HIS A 477 19.18 -7.80 7.75
C HIS A 477 20.41 -8.42 8.43
N VAL A 478 20.60 -9.73 8.21
CA VAL A 478 21.79 -10.50 8.57
C VAL A 478 22.98 -9.99 7.77
N LEU A 479 24.03 -9.60 8.50
CA LEU A 479 25.33 -9.22 7.95
C LEU A 479 26.45 -9.66 8.91
N THR A 480 26.44 -9.12 10.14
CA THR A 480 27.41 -9.48 11.20
C THR A 480 26.70 -9.99 12.47
N PRO A 481 26.96 -11.23 12.94
CA PRO A 481 27.66 -12.30 12.24
C PRO A 481 26.86 -12.84 11.04
N GLY A 482 27.57 -13.44 10.08
CA GLY A 482 27.00 -13.87 8.80
C GLY A 482 26.32 -15.25 8.78
N ASP A 483 26.38 -16.04 9.85
CA ASP A 483 25.59 -17.27 9.95
C ASP A 483 24.21 -16.94 10.54
N PRO A 484 23.10 -17.05 9.78
CA PRO A 484 21.77 -16.70 10.28
C PRO A 484 21.33 -17.61 11.44
N ASN A 485 21.90 -18.81 11.60
CA ASN A 485 21.61 -19.70 12.72
C ASN A 485 22.00 -19.10 14.08
N TYR A 486 22.92 -18.13 14.13
CA TYR A 486 23.25 -17.38 15.35
C TYR A 486 22.02 -16.68 15.96
N TRP A 487 21.06 -16.28 15.12
CA TRP A 487 19.86 -15.58 15.52
C TRP A 487 18.63 -16.48 15.65
N LEU A 488 18.70 -17.77 15.31
CA LEU A 488 17.50 -18.61 15.07
C LEU A 488 16.54 -18.69 16.28
N ASP A 489 17.05 -19.10 17.43
CA ASP A 489 16.30 -19.39 18.66
C ASP A 489 16.66 -18.45 19.83
N GLY A 490 17.45 -17.40 19.55
CA GLY A 490 17.99 -16.48 20.55
C GLY A 490 19.17 -17.02 21.36
N ALA A 491 19.60 -18.28 21.20
CA ALA A 491 20.68 -18.85 22.00
C ALA A 491 22.09 -18.37 21.61
N GLY A 492 22.29 -17.92 20.36
CA GLY A 492 23.55 -17.32 19.92
C GLY A 492 23.71 -15.86 20.38
N ALA A 493 22.62 -15.09 20.36
CA ALA A 493 22.61 -13.67 20.65
C ALA A 493 22.68 -13.35 22.15
N GLU A 494 23.62 -12.48 22.56
CA GLU A 494 23.74 -12.04 23.97
C GLU A 494 22.47 -11.37 24.53
N SER A 495 21.59 -10.85 23.67
CA SER A 495 20.32 -10.22 24.02
C SER A 495 19.09 -11.12 23.92
N GLY A 496 19.24 -12.42 23.63
CA GLY A 496 18.10 -13.34 23.45
C GLY A 496 17.24 -12.98 22.24
N THR A 497 17.85 -12.54 21.14
CA THR A 497 17.13 -12.13 19.93
C THR A 497 16.88 -13.33 19.03
N SER A 498 15.62 -13.77 18.96
CA SER A 498 15.15 -14.90 18.17
C SER A 498 14.52 -14.45 16.86
N ALA A 499 15.04 -14.95 15.74
CA ALA A 499 14.50 -14.78 14.40
C ALA A 499 13.20 -15.58 14.23
N LEU A 500 13.08 -16.73 14.89
CA LEU A 500 11.86 -17.54 14.88
C LEU A 500 10.68 -16.75 15.50
N GLU A 501 10.88 -16.18 16.70
CA GLU A 501 9.86 -15.36 17.37
C GLU A 501 9.49 -14.13 16.52
N PHE A 502 10.48 -13.46 15.93
CA PHE A 502 10.25 -12.31 15.05
C PHE A 502 9.42 -12.68 13.82
N TRP A 503 9.75 -13.79 13.15
CA TRP A 503 9.03 -14.18 11.94
C TRP A 503 7.63 -14.76 12.20
N GLU A 504 7.40 -15.39 13.35
CA GLU A 504 6.05 -15.70 13.83
C GLU A 504 5.25 -14.41 14.10
N GLU A 505 5.86 -13.40 14.73
CA GLU A 505 5.23 -12.10 15.00
C GLU A 505 4.87 -11.35 13.69
N MET A 506 5.79 -11.30 12.72
CA MET A 506 5.54 -10.68 11.40
C MET A 506 4.44 -11.40 10.63
N ALA A 507 4.44 -12.75 10.64
CA ALA A 507 3.44 -13.54 9.96
C ALA A 507 2.04 -13.33 10.56
N GLU A 508 1.91 -13.16 11.88
CA GLU A 508 0.64 -12.89 12.55
C GLU A 508 0.16 -11.43 12.31
N GLU A 509 1.05 -10.43 12.37
CA GLU A 509 0.68 -9.02 12.18
C GLU A 509 0.32 -8.67 10.72
N HIS A 510 0.88 -9.40 9.74
CA HIS A 510 0.73 -9.09 8.31
C HIS A 510 0.08 -10.21 7.49
N ARG A 511 -0.49 -11.21 8.16
CA ARG A 511 -1.17 -12.36 7.56
C ARG A 511 -2.09 -11.96 6.41
N GLY A 512 -1.80 -12.44 5.21
CA GLY A 512 -2.67 -12.25 4.04
C GLY A 512 -2.64 -10.85 3.42
N LYS A 513 -1.90 -9.87 3.97
CA LYS A 513 -1.72 -8.55 3.34
C LYS A 513 -1.15 -8.72 1.92
N SER A 514 -1.76 -8.05 0.93
CA SER A 514 -1.39 -8.19 -0.48
C SER A 514 0.01 -7.67 -0.79
N HIS A 515 0.42 -6.60 -0.10
CA HIS A 515 1.61 -5.82 -0.43
C HIS A 515 2.90 -6.23 0.30
N VAL A 516 2.84 -7.17 1.24
CA VAL A 516 3.98 -7.53 2.11
C VAL A 516 4.75 -8.75 1.59
N LEU A 517 6.08 -8.65 1.56
CA LEU A 517 7.02 -9.74 1.30
C LEU A 517 8.02 -9.85 2.47
N TYR A 518 8.54 -11.06 2.73
CA TYR A 518 9.46 -11.33 3.84
C TYR A 518 10.84 -11.77 3.33
N GLU A 519 11.90 -11.00 3.61
CA GLU A 519 13.29 -11.40 3.36
C GLU A 519 13.94 -11.92 4.65
N ILE A 520 14.03 -13.25 4.76
CA ILE A 520 14.28 -13.91 6.05
C ILE A 520 15.74 -13.88 6.52
N ALA A 521 16.67 -13.55 5.61
CA ALA A 521 18.07 -13.26 5.90
C ALA A 521 18.71 -12.55 4.69
N ASN A 522 19.09 -11.28 4.86
CA ASN A 522 19.80 -10.46 3.86
C ASN A 522 21.03 -11.16 3.23
N GLU A 523 22.13 -11.30 3.99
CA GLU A 523 23.42 -11.74 3.44
C GLU A 523 24.11 -12.81 4.30
N PRO A 524 23.68 -14.09 4.18
CA PRO A 524 24.42 -15.21 4.72
C PRO A 524 25.86 -15.24 4.20
N ASN A 525 26.84 -15.11 5.11
CA ASN A 525 28.26 -15.04 4.78
C ASN A 525 29.13 -15.80 5.81
N GLY A 526 30.26 -16.33 5.36
CA GLY A 526 31.10 -17.24 6.18
C GLY A 526 30.46 -18.59 6.53
N VAL A 527 29.26 -18.88 5.99
CA VAL A 527 28.44 -20.07 6.25
C VAL A 527 28.19 -20.85 4.96
N GLY A 528 27.96 -22.16 5.04
CA GLY A 528 27.67 -23.02 3.90
C GLY A 528 26.17 -23.20 3.61
N TRP A 529 25.80 -23.41 2.34
CA TRP A 529 24.40 -23.45 1.90
C TRP A 529 23.51 -24.41 2.69
N GLY A 530 24.02 -25.58 3.10
CA GLY A 530 23.27 -26.53 3.92
C GLY A 530 22.79 -25.95 5.26
N SER A 531 23.57 -25.08 5.91
CA SER A 531 23.20 -24.42 7.16
C SER A 531 22.23 -23.25 6.92
N VAL A 532 22.41 -22.50 5.84
CA VAL A 532 21.48 -21.42 5.43
C VAL A 532 20.12 -22.01 5.07
N LYS A 533 20.11 -23.12 4.34
CA LYS A 533 18.91 -23.88 4.00
C LYS A 533 18.21 -24.42 5.25
N ALA A 534 18.94 -24.97 6.23
CA ALA A 534 18.34 -25.48 7.47
C ALA A 534 17.67 -24.37 8.31
N PHE A 535 18.30 -23.20 8.41
CA PHE A 535 17.69 -21.99 8.97
C PHE A 535 16.42 -21.62 8.20
N SER A 536 16.53 -21.52 6.87
CA SER A 536 15.44 -21.09 5.98
C SER A 536 14.25 -22.03 6.03
N ASP A 537 14.46 -23.36 5.97
CA ASP A 537 13.42 -24.37 6.11
C ASP A 537 12.65 -24.23 7.44
N THR A 538 13.35 -23.87 8.52
CA THR A 538 12.75 -23.68 9.85
C THR A 538 11.87 -22.42 9.89
N ILE A 539 12.37 -21.28 9.41
CA ILE A 539 11.63 -20.02 9.36
C ILE A 539 10.45 -20.10 8.38
N ILE A 540 10.64 -20.70 7.20
CA ILE A 540 9.56 -20.91 6.23
C ILE A 540 8.45 -21.78 6.84
N ALA A 541 8.78 -22.83 7.58
CA ALA A 541 7.77 -23.67 8.22
C ALA A 541 6.94 -22.90 9.28
N ALA A 542 7.59 -22.03 10.06
CA ALA A 542 6.92 -21.18 11.04
C ALA A 542 6.01 -20.15 10.37
N ILE A 543 6.51 -19.41 9.38
CA ILE A 543 5.72 -18.45 8.60
C ILE A 543 4.53 -19.16 7.95
N ARG A 544 4.73 -20.30 7.27
CA ARG A 544 3.68 -21.03 6.54
C ARG A 544 2.60 -21.62 7.44
N ALA A 545 2.87 -21.84 8.73
CA ALA A 545 1.85 -22.23 9.70
C ALA A 545 0.85 -21.10 9.99
N ILE A 546 1.27 -19.85 9.79
CA ILE A 546 0.48 -18.64 10.00
C ILE A 546 0.05 -18.05 8.65
N ASP A 547 0.98 -17.54 7.84
CA ASP A 547 0.74 -17.02 6.49
C ASP A 547 1.17 -18.04 5.40
N PRO A 548 0.22 -18.84 4.87
CA PRO A 548 0.54 -19.91 3.92
C PRO A 548 0.94 -19.40 2.52
N GLU A 549 0.64 -18.16 2.16
CA GLU A 549 0.68 -17.69 0.77
C GLU A 549 1.67 -16.54 0.51
N THR A 550 2.06 -15.75 1.51
CA THR A 550 3.00 -14.62 1.33
C THR A 550 4.33 -15.04 0.69
N VAL A 551 4.84 -14.20 -0.22
CA VAL A 551 6.13 -14.43 -0.88
C VAL A 551 7.28 -14.27 0.12
N ILE A 552 8.15 -15.28 0.19
CA ILE A 552 9.33 -15.31 1.06
C ILE A 552 10.59 -15.24 0.18
N LEU A 553 11.48 -14.31 0.48
CA LEU A 553 12.79 -14.14 -0.14
C LEU A 553 13.86 -14.78 0.75
N VAL A 554 14.72 -15.64 0.18
CA VAL A 554 15.71 -16.44 0.90
C VAL A 554 17.12 -16.07 0.47
N GLY A 555 17.91 -15.56 1.42
CA GLY A 555 19.34 -15.29 1.28
C GLY A 555 20.15 -16.50 0.85
N THR A 556 21.20 -16.28 0.07
CA THR A 556 22.14 -17.33 -0.35
C THR A 556 23.54 -17.07 0.21
N THR A 557 24.47 -18.02 0.07
CA THR A 557 25.82 -17.85 0.63
C THR A 557 26.65 -16.82 -0.13
N THR A 558 27.75 -16.41 0.50
CA THR A 558 28.69 -15.41 -0.04
C THR A 558 27.99 -14.09 -0.29
N TRP A 559 27.33 -13.54 0.74
CA TRP A 559 26.56 -12.28 0.65
C TRP A 559 25.49 -12.36 -0.45
N SER A 560 24.67 -13.42 -0.40
CA SER A 560 23.59 -13.66 -1.36
C SER A 560 24.03 -13.67 -2.83
N GLN A 561 25.20 -14.25 -3.14
CA GLN A 561 25.68 -14.40 -4.52
C GLN A 561 25.47 -15.81 -5.08
N ASP A 562 25.34 -16.83 -4.23
CA ASP A 562 25.41 -18.25 -4.58
C ASP A 562 24.08 -18.89 -4.97
N ILE A 563 23.23 -18.18 -5.72
CA ILE A 563 21.94 -18.68 -6.24
C ILE A 563 22.02 -20.03 -6.99
N HIS A 564 23.17 -20.36 -7.58
CA HIS A 564 23.43 -21.66 -8.21
C HIS A 564 23.39 -22.85 -7.23
N LEU A 565 23.73 -22.65 -5.95
CA LEU A 565 23.63 -23.67 -4.91
C LEU A 565 22.17 -23.91 -4.49
N ALA A 566 21.38 -22.83 -4.41
CA ALA A 566 19.94 -22.91 -4.20
C ALA A 566 19.21 -23.61 -5.36
N ALA A 567 19.63 -23.37 -6.61
CA ALA A 567 19.10 -24.09 -7.77
C ALA A 567 19.42 -25.60 -7.74
N ALA A 568 20.61 -25.98 -7.26
CA ALA A 568 20.99 -27.38 -7.11
C ALA A 568 20.31 -28.07 -5.91
N GLN A 569 20.01 -27.35 -4.84
CA GLN A 569 19.43 -27.87 -3.59
C GLN A 569 18.43 -26.87 -2.97
N PRO A 570 17.22 -26.70 -3.55
CA PRO A 570 16.24 -25.74 -3.07
C PRO A 570 15.66 -26.12 -1.71
N VAL A 571 15.05 -25.15 -1.02
CA VAL A 571 14.37 -25.30 0.28
C VAL A 571 13.31 -26.42 0.24
N ALA A 572 13.00 -27.00 1.39
CA ALA A 572 12.09 -28.13 1.51
C ALA A 572 10.64 -27.80 1.11
N SER A 573 10.22 -26.53 1.27
CA SER A 573 8.92 -26.03 0.83
C SER A 573 9.12 -24.80 -0.07
N PRO A 574 9.26 -24.99 -1.40
CA PRO A 574 9.56 -23.90 -2.34
C PRO A 574 8.34 -23.07 -2.76
N TYR A 575 7.14 -23.32 -2.18
CA TYR A 575 5.92 -22.60 -2.54
C TYR A 575 6.01 -21.11 -2.17
N ASN A 576 5.86 -20.24 -3.17
CA ASN A 576 6.06 -18.80 -3.09
C ASN A 576 7.40 -18.42 -2.40
N VAL A 577 8.47 -19.17 -2.68
CA VAL A 577 9.83 -18.86 -2.22
C VAL A 577 10.69 -18.40 -3.40
N MET A 578 11.28 -17.21 -3.28
CA MET A 578 12.30 -16.69 -4.20
C MET A 578 13.67 -16.68 -3.53
N TYR A 579 14.75 -16.73 -4.31
CA TYR A 579 16.11 -16.63 -3.80
C TYR A 579 16.70 -15.25 -4.08
N THR A 580 17.35 -14.64 -3.09
CA THR A 580 17.94 -13.33 -3.27
C THR A 580 19.30 -13.41 -3.97
N PHE A 581 19.55 -12.44 -4.85
CA PHE A 581 20.84 -12.24 -5.50
C PHE A 581 21.32 -10.80 -5.27
N HIS A 582 22.49 -10.60 -4.65
CA HIS A 582 23.06 -9.27 -4.45
C HIS A 582 24.30 -9.06 -5.34
N PHE A 583 24.47 -7.82 -5.81
CA PHE A 583 25.67 -7.41 -6.53
C PHE A 583 25.98 -5.92 -6.35
N TYR A 584 27.22 -5.56 -6.62
CA TYR A 584 27.69 -4.18 -6.56
C TYR A 584 28.52 -3.95 -7.83
N ALA A 585 28.11 -2.96 -8.64
CA ALA A 585 28.53 -2.81 -10.03
C ALA A 585 30.04 -2.63 -10.22
N GLY A 586 30.74 -2.07 -9.23
CA GLY A 586 32.21 -1.93 -9.23
C GLY A 586 32.99 -3.19 -8.86
N THR A 587 32.34 -4.22 -8.32
CA THR A 587 33.01 -5.43 -7.80
C THR A 587 32.59 -6.71 -8.52
N HIS A 588 31.33 -6.80 -8.94
CA HIS A 588 30.66 -8.08 -9.23
C HIS A 588 30.25 -8.28 -10.70
N ALA A 589 30.94 -7.63 -11.65
CA ALA A 589 30.64 -7.71 -13.09
C ALA A 589 30.70 -9.15 -13.65
N ASP A 590 31.52 -10.02 -13.06
CA ASP A 590 31.68 -11.43 -13.42
C ASP A 590 30.44 -12.29 -13.06
N LEU A 591 29.66 -11.88 -12.04
CA LEU A 591 28.44 -12.60 -11.63
C LEU A 591 27.30 -12.50 -12.66
N MET A 592 27.40 -11.61 -13.65
CA MET A 592 26.45 -11.50 -14.78
C MET A 592 26.18 -12.85 -15.45
N ALA A 593 27.23 -13.65 -15.67
CA ALA A 593 27.12 -14.97 -16.29
C ALA A 593 26.29 -15.94 -15.44
N ARG A 594 26.49 -15.90 -14.11
CA ARG A 594 25.74 -16.71 -13.13
C ARG A 594 24.25 -16.35 -13.15
N VAL A 595 23.89 -15.07 -13.19
CA VAL A 595 22.49 -14.65 -13.30
C VAL A 595 21.87 -15.14 -14.61
N ARG A 596 22.56 -14.99 -15.75
CA ARG A 596 22.08 -15.47 -17.07
C ARG A 596 21.84 -16.97 -17.10
N GLU A 597 22.65 -17.76 -16.39
CA GLU A 597 22.50 -19.22 -16.29
C GLU A 597 21.37 -19.64 -15.33
N VAL A 598 21.31 -19.04 -14.14
CA VAL A 598 20.51 -19.56 -13.01
C VAL A 598 19.10 -18.98 -12.94
N SER A 599 18.86 -17.74 -13.39
CA SER A 599 17.51 -17.12 -13.41
C SER A 599 16.49 -17.86 -14.27
N GLY A 600 16.95 -18.77 -15.15
CA GLY A 600 16.09 -19.67 -15.90
C GLY A 600 15.73 -20.96 -15.17
N GLN A 601 16.19 -21.19 -13.94
CA GLN A 601 16.09 -22.45 -13.21
C GLN A 601 15.33 -22.31 -11.89
N ILE A 602 15.45 -21.16 -11.22
CA ILE A 602 14.79 -20.81 -9.97
C ILE A 602 14.24 -19.38 -9.99
N PRO A 603 13.23 -19.06 -9.17
CA PRO A 603 12.79 -17.69 -8.94
C PRO A 603 13.88 -16.87 -8.25
N VAL A 604 14.26 -15.73 -8.84
CA VAL A 604 15.29 -14.82 -8.32
C VAL A 604 14.70 -13.43 -8.09
N PHE A 605 15.08 -12.81 -6.96
CA PHE A 605 14.79 -11.42 -6.62
C PHE A 605 16.11 -10.73 -6.27
N VAL A 606 16.35 -9.49 -6.72
CA VAL A 606 17.58 -8.74 -6.43
C VAL A 606 17.27 -7.73 -5.32
N SER A 607 17.13 -8.21 -4.08
CA SER A 607 16.67 -7.39 -2.95
C SER A 607 17.68 -6.30 -2.57
N GLU A 608 18.95 -6.48 -2.91
CA GLU A 608 19.97 -5.45 -2.78
C GLU A 608 20.89 -5.37 -3.99
N TRP A 609 21.16 -4.15 -4.47
CA TRP A 609 22.30 -3.90 -5.36
C TRP A 609 22.80 -2.45 -5.28
N GLY A 610 24.09 -2.21 -5.56
CA GLY A 610 24.69 -0.87 -5.56
C GLY A 610 25.39 -0.48 -6.87
N THR A 611 25.44 0.81 -7.17
CA THR A 611 26.25 1.36 -8.29
C THR A 611 27.75 1.42 -7.96
N SER A 612 28.13 1.24 -6.69
CA SER A 612 29.49 1.35 -6.18
C SER A 612 30.27 0.03 -6.23
N GLU A 613 31.46 -0.02 -5.64
CA GLU A 613 32.04 -1.28 -5.15
C GLU A 613 31.25 -1.81 -3.94
N ALA A 614 31.46 -3.07 -3.57
CA ALA A 614 30.82 -3.76 -2.44
C ALA A 614 31.10 -3.15 -1.05
N SER A 615 31.92 -2.11 -0.96
CA SER A 615 32.12 -1.32 0.24
C SER A 615 31.03 -0.26 0.49
N GLY A 616 30.07 -0.12 -0.45
CA GLY A 616 29.14 1.02 -0.53
C GLY A 616 29.78 2.27 -1.16
N ASN A 617 31.08 2.24 -1.45
CA ASN A 617 31.83 3.41 -1.93
C ASN A 617 32.68 3.08 -3.18
N ASN A 618 33.32 4.10 -3.74
CA ASN A 618 34.02 4.11 -5.04
C ASN A 618 33.07 3.94 -6.25
N GLY A 619 33.38 4.60 -7.37
CA GLY A 619 32.55 4.66 -8.57
C GLY A 619 31.84 6.01 -8.73
N PRO A 620 30.58 6.06 -9.21
CA PRO A 620 29.70 4.93 -9.53
C PRO A 620 30.01 4.28 -10.89
N PHE A 621 29.70 2.99 -11.02
CA PHE A 621 29.97 2.14 -12.19
C PHE A 621 28.68 1.95 -13.01
N LEU A 622 28.19 3.04 -13.60
CA LEU A 622 26.86 3.12 -14.21
C LEU A 622 26.67 2.21 -15.43
N ASP A 623 27.73 1.98 -16.23
CA ASP A 623 27.67 1.09 -17.39
C ASP A 623 27.39 -0.37 -16.96
N THR A 624 28.15 -0.91 -16.00
CA THR A 624 27.92 -2.25 -15.45
C THR A 624 26.55 -2.37 -14.76
N ALA A 625 26.14 -1.33 -14.01
CA ALA A 625 24.82 -1.30 -13.36
C ALA A 625 23.69 -1.42 -14.40
N ARG A 626 23.78 -0.67 -15.49
CA ARG A 626 22.84 -0.72 -16.62
C ARG A 626 22.78 -2.11 -17.27
N GLU A 627 23.92 -2.77 -17.52
CA GLU A 627 23.94 -4.13 -18.08
C GLU A 627 23.17 -5.15 -17.20
N PHE A 628 23.25 -5.02 -15.87
CA PHE A 628 22.50 -5.87 -14.94
C PHE A 628 21.00 -5.55 -14.98
N LEU A 629 20.64 -4.26 -14.93
CA LEU A 629 19.24 -3.83 -15.00
C LEU A 629 18.56 -4.21 -16.33
N GLU A 630 19.29 -4.18 -17.44
CA GLU A 630 18.83 -4.66 -18.75
C GLU A 630 18.58 -6.19 -18.75
N LEU A 631 19.47 -6.98 -18.12
CA LEU A 631 19.23 -8.42 -17.91
C LEU A 631 18.03 -8.68 -16.99
N PHE A 632 17.82 -7.85 -15.97
CA PHE A 632 16.66 -8.00 -15.08
C PHE A 632 15.36 -7.65 -15.81
N ALA A 633 15.36 -6.63 -16.66
CA ALA A 633 14.22 -6.30 -17.53
C ALA A 633 13.94 -7.39 -18.58
N GLU A 634 14.99 -7.97 -19.21
CA GLU A 634 14.89 -9.15 -20.10
C GLU A 634 14.14 -10.31 -19.44
N ARG A 635 14.26 -10.45 -18.11
CA ARG A 635 13.80 -11.62 -17.35
C ARG A 635 12.74 -11.34 -16.29
N ARG A 636 12.17 -10.13 -16.26
CA ARG A 636 11.20 -9.67 -15.22
C ARG A 636 11.69 -9.98 -13.79
N ILE A 637 12.99 -9.80 -13.53
CA ILE A 637 13.59 -9.98 -12.21
C ILE A 637 13.40 -8.68 -11.41
N SER A 638 12.67 -8.78 -10.31
CA SER A 638 12.41 -7.65 -9.41
C SER A 638 13.66 -7.23 -8.65
N TRP A 639 13.80 -5.93 -8.35
CA TRP A 639 14.99 -5.40 -7.68
C TRP A 639 14.72 -4.18 -6.78
N ALA A 640 15.59 -4.00 -5.76
CA ALA A 640 15.65 -2.80 -4.93
C ALA A 640 17.11 -2.32 -4.77
N GLN A 641 17.35 -1.01 -4.95
CA GLN A 641 18.69 -0.43 -4.95
C GLN A 641 19.13 0.04 -3.56
N TRP A 642 20.40 -0.22 -3.20
CA TRP A 642 21.05 0.26 -2.00
C TRP A 642 21.79 1.60 -2.24
N SER A 643 21.40 2.70 -1.58
CA SER A 643 20.26 2.84 -0.67
C SER A 643 19.71 4.27 -0.68
N TYR A 644 18.44 4.41 -0.32
CA TYR A 644 17.79 5.71 -0.13
C TYR A 644 18.16 6.33 1.23
N ALA A 645 19.40 6.82 1.32
CA ALA A 645 19.93 7.59 2.42
C ALA A 645 20.85 8.70 1.90
N ASP A 646 21.28 9.60 2.80
CA ASP A 646 22.23 10.69 2.53
C ASP A 646 23.62 10.46 3.15
N LYS A 647 23.98 9.19 3.40
CA LYS A 647 25.33 8.79 3.81
C LYS A 647 26.37 9.28 2.79
N ALA A 648 27.52 9.75 3.28
CA ALA A 648 28.63 10.22 2.44
C ALA A 648 29.41 9.07 1.76
N GLU A 649 28.73 8.29 0.92
CA GLU A 649 29.27 7.20 0.13
C GLU A 649 28.65 7.15 -1.27
N THR A 650 29.27 6.40 -2.20
CA THR A 650 28.89 6.41 -3.62
C THR A 650 27.52 5.77 -3.89
N SER A 651 27.14 4.73 -3.14
CA SER A 651 25.90 3.97 -3.34
C SER A 651 24.64 4.79 -3.00
N ALA A 652 24.73 5.63 -1.96
CA ALA A 652 23.66 6.43 -1.38
C ALA A 652 22.95 7.30 -2.44
N ALA A 653 21.63 7.26 -2.45
CA ALA A 653 20.81 7.91 -3.47
C ALA A 653 20.68 9.43 -3.28
N LEU A 654 20.85 9.94 -2.06
CA LEU A 654 20.73 11.36 -1.74
C LEU A 654 22.10 11.99 -1.43
N SER A 655 22.21 13.29 -1.65
CA SER A 655 23.39 14.08 -1.30
C SER A 655 23.46 14.31 0.22
N PRO A 656 24.65 14.29 0.85
CA PRO A 656 24.77 14.43 2.30
C PRO A 656 24.04 15.64 2.92
N GLY A 657 23.22 15.37 3.93
CA GLY A 657 22.38 16.34 4.63
C GLY A 657 21.00 16.55 4.01
N ALA A 658 20.67 15.87 2.90
CA ALA A 658 19.36 15.98 2.26
C ALA A 658 18.21 15.47 3.14
N CYS A 659 18.41 14.44 3.97
CA CYS A 659 17.33 13.89 4.79
C CYS A 659 16.92 14.86 5.90
N ALA A 660 17.91 15.39 6.64
CA ALA A 660 17.68 16.43 7.65
C ALA A 660 17.06 17.72 7.06
N ALA A 661 17.39 18.05 5.80
CA ALA A 661 16.82 19.18 5.08
C ALA A 661 15.47 18.89 4.39
N ARG A 662 14.95 17.66 4.48
CA ARG A 662 13.74 17.17 3.78
C ARG A 662 13.79 17.34 2.25
N LEU A 663 14.98 17.28 1.67
CA LEU A 663 15.23 17.46 0.23
C LEU A 663 15.20 16.11 -0.51
N TRP A 664 14.02 15.49 -0.59
CA TRP A 664 13.79 14.14 -1.13
C TRP A 664 14.21 13.91 -2.60
N ASN A 665 14.53 14.99 -3.35
CA ASN A 665 15.05 14.91 -4.72
C ASN A 665 16.48 15.49 -4.88
N ALA A 666 17.20 15.78 -3.79
CA ALA A 666 18.60 16.21 -3.83
C ALA A 666 19.53 15.01 -4.08
N THR A 667 19.34 14.35 -5.21
CA THR A 667 19.99 13.08 -5.57
C THR A 667 21.51 13.20 -5.70
N SER A 668 22.22 12.18 -5.25
CA SER A 668 23.59 11.90 -5.71
C SER A 668 23.58 11.44 -7.18
N CYS A 669 24.75 11.22 -7.77
CA CYS A 669 24.84 10.60 -9.11
C CYS A 669 24.23 9.18 -9.15
N SER A 670 24.37 8.40 -8.07
CA SER A 670 23.75 7.08 -7.94
C SER A 670 22.22 7.19 -7.94
N GLY A 671 21.65 8.09 -7.11
CA GLY A 671 20.21 8.31 -7.08
C GLY A 671 19.66 8.87 -8.40
N ALA A 672 20.37 9.79 -9.05
CA ALA A 672 19.97 10.36 -10.34
C ALA A 672 19.91 9.29 -11.45
N PHE A 673 20.86 8.35 -11.46
CA PHE A 673 20.84 7.19 -12.36
C PHE A 673 19.62 6.30 -12.11
N VAL A 674 19.40 5.87 -10.87
CA VAL A 674 18.30 4.95 -10.51
C VAL A 674 16.95 5.60 -10.76
N ARG A 675 16.74 6.84 -10.33
CA ARG A 675 15.55 7.65 -10.63
C ARG A 675 15.26 7.69 -12.11
N SER A 676 16.27 7.97 -12.93
CA SER A 676 16.10 8.06 -14.38
C SER A 676 15.79 6.70 -15.01
N TYR A 677 16.40 5.61 -14.51
CA TYR A 677 16.13 4.27 -14.99
C TYR A 677 14.68 3.83 -14.69
N ILE A 678 14.21 3.96 -13.44
CA ILE A 678 12.83 3.60 -13.06
C ILE A 678 11.82 4.36 -13.91
N LYS A 679 11.98 5.68 -14.01
CA LYS A 679 11.05 6.54 -14.76
C LYS A 679 11.03 6.22 -16.25
N ASN A 680 12.18 5.92 -16.85
CA ASN A 680 12.24 5.46 -18.24
C ASN A 680 11.59 4.08 -18.42
N ALA A 681 11.83 3.13 -17.52
CA ALA A 681 11.23 1.79 -17.58
C ALA A 681 9.70 1.83 -17.44
N MET A 682 9.17 2.68 -16.55
CA MET A 682 7.73 2.92 -16.43
C MET A 682 7.16 3.63 -17.68
N SER A 683 7.87 4.61 -18.23
CA SER A 683 7.44 5.34 -19.44
C SER A 683 7.49 4.50 -20.73
N LEU A 684 8.35 3.48 -20.78
CA LEU A 684 8.51 2.57 -21.93
C LEU A 684 7.66 1.29 -21.80
N SER A 685 7.03 1.05 -20.66
CA SER A 685 6.06 -0.02 -20.49
C SER A 685 4.83 0.29 -21.37
N PRO A 686 4.43 -0.59 -22.31
CA PRO A 686 3.51 -0.22 -23.37
C PRO A 686 2.09 -0.02 -22.86
N SER A 687 1.68 1.24 -22.74
CA SER A 687 0.27 1.62 -22.75
C SER A 687 -0.32 1.32 -24.15
N PRO A 688 -1.55 0.78 -24.26
CA PRO A 688 -2.16 0.46 -25.55
C PRO A 688 -2.32 1.71 -26.42
N ALA A 689 -1.81 1.65 -27.65
CA ALA A 689 -1.63 2.83 -28.50
C ALA A 689 -2.95 3.48 -28.96
N SER A 690 -3.07 4.79 -28.76
CA SER A 690 -4.13 5.65 -29.31
C SER A 690 -3.57 6.52 -30.46
N PRO A 691 -4.33 6.77 -31.56
CA PRO A 691 -3.78 7.35 -32.79
C PRO A 691 -3.53 8.87 -32.71
N SER A 692 -2.45 9.32 -33.34
CA SER A 692 -2.00 10.72 -33.31
C SER A 692 -2.95 11.70 -34.04
N PRO A 693 -3.22 12.90 -33.48
CA PRO A 693 -4.07 13.91 -34.12
C PRO A 693 -3.34 14.76 -35.18
N PRO A 694 -4.06 15.34 -36.15
CA PRO A 694 -3.48 16.23 -37.17
C PRO A 694 -3.18 17.63 -36.63
N SER A 695 -2.11 18.26 -37.14
CA SER A 695 -1.57 19.54 -36.66
C SER A 695 -2.25 20.79 -37.26
N SER A 696 -2.35 21.86 -36.47
CA SER A 696 -2.89 23.20 -36.80
C SER A 696 -2.50 24.21 -35.67
N PRO A 697 -2.56 25.56 -35.86
CA PRO A 697 -1.35 26.32 -36.18
C PRO A 697 -0.92 27.37 -35.11
N SER A 698 0.29 27.89 -35.26
CA SER A 698 0.97 28.81 -34.31
C SER A 698 0.38 30.24 -34.24
N PRO A 699 0.39 30.89 -33.06
CA PRO A 699 0.15 32.33 -32.92
C PRO A 699 1.43 33.19 -33.07
N PRO A 700 1.31 34.48 -33.45
CA PRO A 700 2.44 35.38 -33.73
C PRO A 700 3.00 36.13 -32.50
N PRO A 701 4.18 36.79 -32.59
CA PRO A 701 4.98 37.19 -31.43
C PRO A 701 4.87 38.67 -31.00
N SER A 702 5.32 38.98 -29.78
CA SER A 702 5.58 40.34 -29.29
C SER A 702 6.80 40.40 -28.35
N ILE A 703 7.53 41.53 -28.38
CA ILE A 703 8.95 41.66 -27.99
C ILE A 703 9.14 42.66 -26.78
N PRO A 704 10.33 43.18 -26.38
CA PRO A 704 10.83 42.98 -25.01
C PRO A 704 11.06 44.27 -24.17
N GLY A 705 11.53 44.13 -22.93
CA GLY A 705 12.08 45.23 -22.10
C GLY A 705 12.85 44.72 -20.87
N THR A 706 14.18 44.54 -20.92
CA THR A 706 15.25 45.53 -20.59
C THR A 706 15.49 45.78 -19.10
N SER A 707 16.62 45.25 -18.60
CA SER A 707 17.16 45.40 -17.24
C SER A 707 18.07 46.63 -17.05
N PRO A 708 18.19 47.19 -15.84
CA PRO A 708 19.28 48.08 -15.40
C PRO A 708 20.14 47.48 -14.22
N PRO A 709 21.30 48.08 -13.84
CA PRO A 709 22.51 47.32 -13.48
C PRO A 709 22.90 47.29 -11.96
N PRO A 710 23.99 46.57 -11.57
CA PRO A 710 24.36 46.30 -10.17
C PRO A 710 25.39 47.29 -9.56
N PRO A 711 25.51 47.32 -8.22
CA PRO A 711 26.72 47.73 -7.50
C PRO A 711 27.34 46.62 -6.62
N SER A 712 28.58 46.82 -6.16
CA SER A 712 29.52 45.78 -5.68
C SER A 712 29.86 45.88 -4.16
N PRO A 713 30.59 44.90 -3.54
CA PRO A 713 30.83 44.76 -2.07
C PRO A 713 31.98 45.71 -1.57
N PRO A 714 32.41 45.80 -0.27
CA PRO A 714 32.57 44.78 0.81
C PRO A 714 32.24 45.34 2.24
N PRO A 715 32.80 44.92 3.43
CA PRO A 715 33.69 43.80 3.80
C PRO A 715 33.31 42.98 5.08
N SER A 716 34.02 41.87 5.32
CA SER A 716 34.06 41.13 6.61
C SER A 716 34.98 41.81 7.64
N PRO A 717 34.64 41.84 8.95
CA PRO A 717 35.13 40.83 9.93
C PRO A 717 34.10 40.53 11.07
N SER A 718 34.25 39.67 12.09
CA SER A 718 35.22 38.59 12.49
C SER A 718 34.63 37.72 13.62
N LEU A 719 35.13 36.50 13.80
CA LEU A 719 34.97 35.66 15.02
C LEU A 719 35.68 36.31 16.24
N PRO A 720 35.27 36.11 17.53
CA PRO A 720 35.08 34.79 18.20
C PRO A 720 34.01 34.81 19.35
N PRO A 721 33.99 33.90 20.36
CA PRO A 721 34.41 32.48 20.44
C PRO A 721 33.24 31.51 20.82
N SER A 722 33.53 30.22 20.75
CA SER A 722 32.66 29.10 21.21
C SER A 722 32.50 28.99 22.73
N ILE A 723 31.28 28.73 23.22
CA ILE A 723 30.95 28.20 24.56
C ILE A 723 29.90 27.07 24.41
N PRO A 724 29.88 26.02 25.26
CA PRO A 724 29.18 24.76 24.97
C PRO A 724 27.65 24.82 25.08
N GLY A 725 27.01 23.79 24.54
CA GLY A 725 25.56 23.69 24.42
C GLY A 725 24.79 23.68 25.75
N THR A 726 23.73 24.46 25.77
CA THR A 726 22.52 24.30 26.59
C THR A 726 21.35 24.65 25.69
N SER A 727 20.30 23.83 25.68
CA SER A 727 19.03 24.17 25.04
C SER A 727 18.50 25.53 25.56
N PRO A 728 17.84 26.34 24.73
CA PRO A 728 17.28 27.60 25.18
C PRO A 728 16.24 27.35 26.28
N PRO A 729 16.21 28.16 27.36
CA PRO A 729 15.18 28.02 28.39
C PRO A 729 13.81 28.41 27.80
N PRO A 730 12.72 27.69 28.12
CA PRO A 730 11.39 28.03 27.64
C PRO A 730 10.97 29.40 28.19
N CYS A 731 10.49 30.27 27.30
CA CYS A 731 9.77 31.46 27.71
C CYS A 731 8.35 31.06 28.09
N ALA A 732 7.95 31.33 29.33
CA ALA A 732 6.66 30.93 29.85
C ALA A 732 5.50 31.60 29.10
N ASN A 733 4.90 30.85 28.17
CA ASN A 733 3.48 30.84 27.82
C ASN A 733 3.17 29.43 27.29
N SER A 734 2.74 28.55 28.19
CA SER A 734 2.11 27.29 27.80
C SER A 734 0.89 27.58 26.93
N VAL A 735 0.74 26.85 25.82
CA VAL A 735 -0.47 26.81 24.99
C VAL A 735 -1.31 25.57 25.25
N MET A 736 -0.97 24.77 26.27
CA MET A 736 -1.77 23.63 26.73
C MET A 736 -2.85 24.05 27.73
N PRO A 737 -4.11 23.60 27.57
CA PRO A 737 -5.16 23.91 28.55
C PRO A 737 -5.03 23.20 29.92
N ASP A 738 -4.30 22.07 30.02
CA ASP A 738 -4.02 21.34 31.29
C ASP A 738 -2.66 20.63 31.24
N PRO A 739 -1.55 21.38 31.32
CA PRO A 739 -0.21 20.80 31.22
C PRO A 739 0.18 19.97 32.44
N GLU A 740 -0.54 20.07 33.56
CA GLU A 740 -0.28 19.33 34.80
C GLU A 740 -0.99 17.96 34.87
N MET A 741 -1.65 17.51 33.78
CA MET A 741 -2.42 16.25 33.77
C MET A 741 -3.39 16.15 34.95
N SER A 742 -3.95 17.29 35.38
CA SER A 742 -4.58 17.44 36.69
C SER A 742 -5.90 16.67 36.80
N SER A 743 -6.59 16.46 35.68
CA SER A 743 -7.85 15.71 35.61
C SER A 743 -8.15 15.15 34.22
N ASN A 744 -9.19 14.34 34.11
CA ASN A 744 -9.76 13.90 32.83
C ASN A 744 -10.77 14.90 32.22
N ALA A 745 -10.81 16.14 32.69
CA ALA A 745 -11.77 17.14 32.19
C ALA A 745 -11.43 17.63 30.77
N THR A 746 -10.13 17.72 30.47
CA THR A 746 -9.55 18.19 29.20
C THR A 746 -8.85 17.07 28.42
N TRP A 747 -8.42 16.02 29.13
CA TRP A 747 -7.75 14.85 28.56
C TRP A 747 -8.73 13.70 28.29
N THR A 748 -8.90 13.37 27.02
CA THR A 748 -9.71 12.24 26.56
C THR A 748 -8.86 10.97 26.45
N PHE A 749 -9.20 9.93 27.22
CA PHE A 749 -8.65 8.59 27.03
C PHE A 749 -9.56 7.74 26.15
N TRP A 750 -8.95 6.95 25.26
CA TRP A 750 -9.67 5.99 24.42
C TRP A 750 -8.84 4.71 24.25
N ALA A 751 -9.52 3.56 24.27
CA ALA A 751 -8.95 2.25 23.98
C ALA A 751 -9.91 1.43 23.10
N HIS A 752 -9.38 0.71 22.12
CA HIS A 752 -10.15 -0.07 21.17
C HIS A 752 -10.75 -1.31 21.82
N ARG A 753 -12.05 -1.25 22.16
CA ARG A 753 -12.75 -2.16 23.08
C ARG A 753 -12.54 -3.66 22.83
N THR A 754 -12.32 -4.09 21.58
CA THR A 754 -12.16 -5.49 21.19
C THR A 754 -10.73 -5.94 20.91
N LEU A 755 -9.80 -5.01 20.64
CA LEU A 755 -8.40 -5.33 20.27
C LEU A 755 -7.39 -4.91 21.34
N ALA A 756 -7.69 -3.86 22.09
CA ALA A 756 -6.84 -3.32 23.15
C ALA A 756 -7.60 -3.19 24.47
N GLY A 757 -7.23 -4.03 25.44
CA GLY A 757 -7.53 -3.75 26.85
C GLY A 757 -6.56 -2.69 27.36
N ALA A 758 -7.07 -1.54 27.80
CA ALA A 758 -6.32 -0.51 28.53
C ALA A 758 -7.27 0.40 29.33
N ASN A 759 -6.77 1.04 30.39
CA ASN A 759 -7.49 2.08 31.10
C ASN A 759 -6.56 3.27 31.44
N ALA A 760 -7.16 4.43 31.70
CA ALA A 760 -6.49 5.58 32.27
C ALA A 760 -7.16 5.97 33.60
N THR A 761 -6.34 6.24 34.62
CA THR A 761 -6.78 6.64 35.96
C THR A 761 -5.98 7.86 36.41
N TRP A 762 -6.68 8.94 36.79
CA TRP A 762 -6.08 10.14 37.35
C TRP A 762 -5.95 10.03 38.87
N GLY A 763 -4.84 10.52 39.42
CA GLY A 763 -4.59 10.47 40.85
C GLY A 763 -3.15 10.84 41.21
N ALA A 764 -2.73 10.53 42.43
CA ALA A 764 -1.39 10.81 42.96
C ALA A 764 -0.32 9.83 42.42
N TYR A 765 -0.18 9.75 41.09
CA TYR A 765 0.78 8.87 40.41
C TYR A 765 2.09 9.59 40.02
N GLY A 766 2.06 10.92 40.07
CA GLY A 766 3.09 11.85 39.60
C GLY A 766 4.38 11.81 40.40
N GLU A 767 5.34 12.65 40.02
CA GLU A 767 6.58 12.76 40.80
C GLU A 767 6.29 13.34 42.18
N SER A 768 6.89 12.75 43.22
CA SER A 768 6.59 13.09 44.62
C SER A 768 5.11 12.99 45.03
N GLY A 769 4.28 12.28 44.25
CA GLY A 769 2.83 12.12 44.52
C GLY A 769 1.96 13.26 43.96
N ALA A 770 2.46 14.02 42.98
CA ALA A 770 1.66 15.00 42.24
C ALA A 770 0.46 14.38 41.50
N PRO A 771 -0.58 15.18 41.17
CA PRO A 771 -1.62 14.79 40.21
C PRO A 771 -0.98 14.34 38.89
N ALA A 772 -1.48 13.24 38.34
CA ALA A 772 -0.96 12.64 37.12
C ALA A 772 -1.98 11.63 36.56
N VAL A 773 -1.81 11.26 35.30
CA VAL A 773 -2.51 10.13 34.68
C VAL A 773 -1.63 8.87 34.71
N ARG A 774 -2.24 7.75 35.10
CA ARG A 774 -1.70 6.40 34.90
C ARG A 774 -2.47 5.72 33.78
N VAL A 775 -1.78 5.31 32.72
CA VAL A 775 -2.31 4.46 31.64
C VAL A 775 -1.82 3.03 31.85
N ALA A 776 -2.71 2.11 32.18
CA ALA A 776 -2.37 0.69 32.32
C ALA A 776 -2.91 -0.11 31.13
N ILE A 777 -2.01 -0.81 30.44
CA ILE A 777 -2.24 -1.44 29.14
C ILE A 777 -2.15 -2.95 29.32
N GLN A 778 -3.19 -3.66 28.90
CA GLN A 778 -3.26 -5.12 28.94
C GLN A 778 -2.78 -5.73 27.62
N ASN A 779 -3.29 -5.25 26.48
CA ASN A 779 -2.99 -5.84 25.16
C ASN A 779 -2.41 -4.84 24.13
N GLY A 780 -2.67 -3.53 24.27
CA GLY A 780 -2.21 -2.51 23.31
C GLY A 780 -2.87 -2.55 21.92
N GLY A 781 -3.30 -3.73 21.45
CA GLY A 781 -3.86 -3.97 20.11
C GLY A 781 -2.80 -3.88 19.01
N THR A 782 -3.12 -4.25 17.77
CA THR A 782 -2.14 -4.28 16.66
C THR A 782 -1.67 -2.89 16.18
N LYS A 783 -2.58 -1.90 16.04
CA LYS A 783 -2.27 -0.55 15.55
C LYS A 783 -1.92 0.46 16.65
N ARG A 784 -1.06 1.45 16.35
CA ARG A 784 -0.62 2.51 17.29
C ARG A 784 -1.75 3.33 17.91
N TRP A 785 -2.84 3.54 17.17
CA TRP A 785 -3.99 4.32 17.64
C TRP A 785 -4.92 3.55 18.58
N HIS A 786 -4.75 2.22 18.75
CA HIS A 786 -5.63 1.37 19.55
C HIS A 786 -5.67 1.70 21.05
N VAL A 787 -4.68 2.40 21.59
CA VAL A 787 -4.72 3.03 22.91
C VAL A 787 -4.19 4.45 22.76
N LYS A 788 -4.96 5.45 23.17
CA LYS A 788 -4.58 6.86 23.03
C LYS A 788 -5.11 7.73 24.17
N LEU A 789 -4.33 8.76 24.47
CA LEU A 789 -4.72 9.88 25.32
C LEU A 789 -4.62 11.15 24.46
N ALA A 790 -5.60 12.05 24.54
CA ALA A 790 -5.64 13.24 23.68
C ALA A 790 -6.10 14.48 24.45
N GLN A 791 -5.49 15.63 24.16
CA GLN A 791 -5.96 16.94 24.59
C GLN A 791 -6.20 17.82 23.35
N LYS A 792 -7.39 18.44 23.29
CA LYS A 792 -7.79 19.38 22.25
C LYS A 792 -7.36 20.81 22.61
N ASP A 793 -7.64 21.75 21.71
CA ASP A 793 -7.55 23.21 21.93
C ASP A 793 -6.15 23.74 22.21
N VAL A 794 -5.14 23.09 21.60
CA VAL A 794 -3.75 23.54 21.56
C VAL A 794 -3.61 24.55 20.42
N LEU A 795 -3.75 25.83 20.73
CA LEU A 795 -3.73 26.89 19.72
C LEU A 795 -2.29 27.31 19.37
N LEU A 796 -1.86 26.97 18.15
CA LEU A 796 -0.54 27.26 17.59
C LEU A 796 -0.60 28.46 16.64
N GLN A 797 0.38 29.37 16.74
CA GLN A 797 0.50 30.56 15.90
C GLN A 797 1.40 30.30 14.68
N PRO A 798 1.23 31.06 13.57
CA PRO A 798 2.07 30.93 12.38
C PRO A 798 3.46 31.51 12.59
N ASP A 799 4.42 31.00 11.81
CA ASP A 799 5.85 31.39 11.83
C ASP A 799 6.52 31.22 13.22
N GLU A 800 6.02 30.32 14.06
CA GLU A 800 6.51 30.08 15.44
C GLU A 800 7.06 28.65 15.64
N GLU A 801 8.08 28.56 16.49
CA GLU A 801 8.70 27.31 16.95
C GLU A 801 8.14 26.91 18.31
N TYR A 802 7.77 25.63 18.47
CA TYR A 802 7.16 25.08 19.68
C TYR A 802 7.94 23.89 20.24
N LEU A 803 7.94 23.78 21.58
CA LEU A 803 8.45 22.65 22.35
C LEU A 803 7.27 21.84 22.89
N VAL A 804 7.22 20.52 22.70
CA VAL A 804 6.38 19.61 23.49
C VAL A 804 7.25 18.98 24.58
N GLN A 805 6.89 19.14 25.85
CA GLN A 805 7.62 18.61 27.00
C GLN A 805 6.77 17.61 27.77
N VAL A 806 7.16 16.33 27.73
CA VAL A 806 6.44 15.23 28.38
C VAL A 806 7.26 14.70 29.56
N LYS A 807 6.73 14.83 30.77
CA LYS A 807 7.32 14.25 31.98
C LYS A 807 6.66 12.91 32.28
N VAL A 808 7.39 11.83 32.06
CA VAL A 808 6.86 10.46 31.98
C VAL A 808 7.80 9.42 32.60
N LYS A 809 7.22 8.32 33.09
CA LYS A 809 7.90 7.05 33.42
C LYS A 809 7.01 5.87 33.01
N ALA A 810 7.58 4.68 32.91
CA ALA A 810 6.83 3.44 32.72
C ALA A 810 7.40 2.29 33.57
N ASN A 811 6.61 1.25 33.83
CA ASN A 811 7.07 0.07 34.60
C ASN A 811 8.21 -0.72 33.90
N ARG A 812 8.36 -0.55 32.59
CA ARG A 812 9.43 -1.13 31.75
C ARG A 812 9.81 -0.16 30.63
N GLY A 813 10.84 -0.48 29.85
CA GLY A 813 11.14 0.25 28.62
C GLY A 813 9.98 0.13 27.62
N VAL A 814 9.44 1.26 27.15
CA VAL A 814 8.37 1.32 26.15
C VAL A 814 8.53 2.54 25.25
N ASN A 815 8.03 2.46 24.02
CA ASN A 815 7.89 3.60 23.13
C ASN A 815 6.46 4.14 23.18
N ILE A 816 6.32 5.45 23.33
CA ILE A 816 5.05 6.16 23.13
C ILE A 816 5.23 7.18 22.02
N GLN A 817 4.20 7.41 21.22
CA GLN A 817 4.26 8.37 20.12
C GLN A 817 3.42 9.61 20.43
N LEU A 818 4.00 10.79 20.23
CA LEU A 818 3.28 12.05 20.19
C LEU A 818 2.87 12.36 18.75
N ARG A 819 1.63 12.78 18.55
CA ARG A 819 1.14 13.41 17.32
C ARG A 819 0.43 14.71 17.67
N MET A 820 0.87 15.81 17.09
CA MET A 820 0.09 17.04 17.00
C MET A 820 -0.73 16.98 15.71
N LEU A 821 -2.05 16.96 15.81
CA LEU A 821 -2.97 16.96 14.68
C LEU A 821 -3.72 18.29 14.65
N SER A 822 -3.88 18.89 13.47
CA SER A 822 -4.89 19.93 13.27
C SER A 822 -6.31 19.40 13.50
N ASP A 823 -7.28 20.29 13.75
CA ASP A 823 -8.69 19.92 13.91
C ASP A 823 -9.29 19.16 12.71
N CYS A 824 -8.74 19.33 11.50
CA CYS A 824 -9.12 18.59 10.29
C CYS A 824 -8.33 17.27 10.07
N GLY A 825 -7.49 16.86 11.03
CA GLY A 825 -6.77 15.57 11.00
C GLY A 825 -5.39 15.59 10.34
N THR A 826 -4.95 16.70 9.73
CA THR A 826 -3.59 16.82 9.16
C THR A 826 -2.54 16.82 10.28
N ILE A 827 -1.46 16.04 10.12
CA ILE A 827 -0.33 15.99 11.07
C ILE A 827 0.49 17.30 10.99
N VAL A 828 0.63 17.97 12.14
CA VAL A 828 1.45 19.17 12.34
C VAL A 828 2.86 18.77 12.84
N SER A 829 2.92 17.80 13.73
CA SER A 829 4.18 17.28 14.30
C SER A 829 3.99 15.83 14.77
N GLU A 830 5.04 15.03 14.70
CA GLU A 830 5.05 13.65 15.16
C GLU A 830 6.43 13.31 15.75
N SER A 831 6.46 12.62 16.89
CA SER A 831 7.70 12.16 17.51
C SER A 831 7.49 10.91 18.35
N THR A 832 8.54 10.11 18.52
CA THR A 832 8.52 8.90 19.37
C THR A 832 9.41 9.11 20.58
N LEU A 833 8.93 8.71 21.76
CA LEU A 833 9.61 8.90 23.04
C LEU A 833 9.95 7.55 23.69
N ASP A 834 11.23 7.32 23.94
CA ASP A 834 11.72 6.20 24.77
C ASP A 834 11.43 6.47 26.26
N VAL A 835 10.47 5.75 26.83
CA VAL A 835 10.08 5.86 28.24
C VAL A 835 10.75 4.77 29.07
N THR A 836 11.26 5.16 30.24
CA THR A 836 12.01 4.27 31.15
C THR A 836 11.36 4.17 32.54
N SER A 837 11.89 3.31 33.41
CA SER A 837 11.50 3.20 34.82
C SER A 837 11.89 4.38 35.72
N THR A 838 12.51 5.42 35.14
CA THR A 838 12.85 6.67 35.83
C THR A 838 12.02 7.82 35.27
N TRP A 839 11.54 8.72 36.13
CA TRP A 839 10.97 9.99 35.69
C TRP A 839 11.97 10.76 34.83
N ARG A 840 11.53 11.16 33.64
CA ARG A 840 12.29 12.03 32.74
C ARG A 840 11.35 13.05 32.11
N VAL A 841 11.85 14.26 31.88
CA VAL A 841 11.25 15.20 30.94
C VAL A 841 11.89 14.93 29.57
N ILE A 842 11.06 14.55 28.60
CA ILE A 842 11.45 14.33 27.21
C ILE A 842 10.87 15.49 26.40
N THR A 843 11.69 16.10 25.55
CA THR A 843 11.34 17.32 24.79
C THR A 843 11.39 17.02 23.29
N SER A 844 10.41 17.52 22.54
CA SER A 844 10.33 17.48 21.08
C SER A 844 10.12 18.90 20.54
N GLU A 845 10.81 19.28 19.45
CA GLU A 845 10.74 20.61 18.84
C GLU A 845 10.03 20.55 17.48
N PHE A 846 9.23 21.56 17.12
CA PHE A 846 8.57 21.66 15.81
C PHE A 846 8.19 23.09 15.40
N HIS A 847 8.29 23.36 14.10
CA HIS A 847 7.86 24.61 13.46
C HIS A 847 6.38 24.57 13.05
N VAL A 848 5.73 25.74 12.98
CA VAL A 848 4.33 25.90 12.56
C VAL A 848 4.20 27.02 11.51
N ASP A 849 4.04 26.66 10.24
CA ASP A 849 4.00 27.63 9.12
C ASP A 849 2.70 28.48 9.09
N VAL A 850 1.58 27.93 9.55
CA VAL A 850 0.24 28.56 9.51
C VAL A 850 -0.44 28.42 10.86
N ARG A 851 -1.39 29.33 11.18
CA ARG A 851 -2.14 29.23 12.43
C ARG A 851 -2.96 27.94 12.45
N VAL A 852 -2.78 27.09 13.46
CA VAL A 852 -3.51 25.82 13.62
C VAL A 852 -4.11 25.74 15.02
N ASN A 853 -5.40 25.43 15.12
CA ASN A 853 -5.93 24.84 16.35
C ASN A 853 -5.71 23.33 16.27
N ALA A 854 -5.07 22.78 17.29
CA ALA A 854 -4.54 21.43 17.26
C ALA A 854 -4.99 20.59 18.47
N LYS A 855 -4.93 19.27 18.26
CA LYS A 855 -5.10 18.24 19.26
C LYS A 855 -3.79 17.48 19.41
N LEU A 856 -3.21 17.52 20.60
CA LEU A 856 -2.11 16.65 20.97
C LEU A 856 -2.63 15.26 21.29
N MET A 857 -2.05 14.23 20.67
CA MET A 857 -2.31 12.83 20.92
C MET A 857 -1.05 12.13 21.42
N ILE A 858 -1.19 11.36 22.49
CA ILE A 858 -0.19 10.41 22.98
C ILE A 858 -0.73 9.01 22.66
N LEU A 859 0.04 8.27 21.88
CA LEU A 859 -0.30 6.95 21.35
C LEU A 859 0.47 5.87 22.08
N PHE A 860 -0.26 4.84 22.51
CA PHE A 860 0.23 3.69 23.27
C PHE A 860 -0.27 2.35 22.70
N GLY A 861 -0.84 2.34 21.49
CA GLY A 861 -1.20 1.11 20.81
C GLY A 861 0.02 0.40 20.22
N ARG A 862 -0.15 -0.89 19.89
CA ARG A 862 0.82 -1.95 19.53
C ARG A 862 0.91 -3.05 20.60
N SER A 863 1.05 -4.29 20.14
CA SER A 863 1.18 -5.51 20.97
C SER A 863 2.36 -5.44 21.93
N SER A 864 3.45 -4.78 21.51
CA SER A 864 4.62 -4.46 22.34
C SER A 864 4.31 -3.66 23.61
N MET A 865 3.13 -3.05 23.72
CA MET A 865 2.64 -2.32 24.90
C MET A 865 1.83 -3.20 25.87
N ALA A 866 1.58 -4.47 25.57
CA ALA A 866 0.85 -5.40 26.43
C ALA A 866 1.53 -5.60 27.80
N GLY A 867 0.86 -5.25 28.90
CA GLY A 867 1.39 -5.28 30.27
C GLY A 867 2.16 -4.02 30.70
N ALA A 868 2.21 -2.97 29.88
CA ALA A 868 2.83 -1.71 30.24
C ALA A 868 1.96 -0.89 31.22
N ILE A 869 2.60 -0.16 32.12
CA ILE A 869 1.97 0.88 32.95
C ILE A 869 2.80 2.14 32.74
N VAL A 870 2.19 3.18 32.19
CA VAL A 870 2.81 4.47 31.90
C VAL A 870 2.18 5.53 32.80
N ASP A 871 3.01 6.23 33.58
CA ASP A 871 2.59 7.34 34.42
C ASP A 871 3.10 8.65 33.79
N ILE A 872 2.22 9.61 33.56
CA ILE A 872 2.54 10.91 32.94
C ILE A 872 2.18 12.02 33.93
N ASP A 873 3.20 12.77 34.34
CA ASP A 873 3.15 13.83 35.36
C ASP A 873 2.73 15.16 34.74
N THR A 874 3.38 15.56 33.65
CA THR A 874 3.09 16.82 32.94
C THR A 874 3.24 16.64 31.43
N VAL A 875 2.43 17.34 30.64
CA VAL A 875 2.58 17.44 29.19
C VAL A 875 2.33 18.88 28.77
N ASP A 876 3.41 19.63 28.56
CA ASP A 876 3.33 21.03 28.16
C ASP A 876 3.65 21.20 26.67
N VAL A 877 3.07 22.23 26.06
CA VAL A 877 3.42 22.74 24.73
C VAL A 877 3.66 24.22 24.89
N ALA A 878 4.87 24.70 24.58
CA ALA A 878 5.28 26.07 24.83
C ALA A 878 6.05 26.64 23.63
N GLY A 879 5.76 27.88 23.25
CA GLY A 879 6.49 28.58 22.19
C GLY A 879 7.92 28.96 22.61
N THR A 880 8.85 28.94 21.66
CA THR A 880 10.24 29.37 21.92
C THR A 880 10.43 30.87 21.71
N CYS A 881 11.25 31.50 22.55
CA CYS A 881 11.56 32.92 22.43
C CYS A 881 12.57 33.18 21.29
N SER A 882 12.07 33.59 20.12
CA SER A 882 12.88 34.37 19.19
C SER A 882 13.21 35.74 19.79
N SER A 883 14.50 36.06 19.91
CA SER A 883 14.93 37.38 20.42
C SER A 883 14.43 38.51 19.51
N PRO A 884 13.86 39.60 20.06
CA PRO A 884 13.15 40.59 19.26
C PRO A 884 14.10 41.44 18.39
N THR A 885 14.15 41.15 17.09
CA THR A 885 14.62 42.12 16.10
C THR A 885 13.46 43.04 15.72
N THR A 886 13.71 44.34 15.81
CA THR A 886 12.70 45.40 15.75
C THR A 886 12.08 45.56 14.35
N LYS A 887 10.86 45.04 14.16
CA LYS A 887 9.95 45.53 13.11
C LYS A 887 9.17 46.75 13.61
N ASN A 888 9.62 47.95 13.25
CA ASN A 888 8.87 49.19 13.50
C ASN A 888 7.58 49.19 12.67
N VAL A 889 6.43 49.16 13.34
CA VAL A 889 5.11 49.37 12.70
C VAL A 889 4.97 50.85 12.35
N ASN A 890 4.86 51.16 11.06
CA ASN A 890 4.44 52.49 10.59
C ASN A 890 2.95 52.44 10.25
N VAL A 891 2.13 53.06 11.10
CA VAL A 891 0.66 53.08 10.96
C VAL A 891 0.26 54.01 9.81
N GLY A 892 -0.41 53.46 8.79
CA GLY A 892 -0.95 54.21 7.65
C GLY A 892 -2.43 53.94 7.43
N HIS A 893 -3.30 54.60 8.19
CA HIS A 893 -4.75 54.58 7.90
C HIS A 893 -5.04 55.12 6.50
N ARG A 894 -5.81 54.36 5.70
CA ARG A 894 -6.71 54.91 4.68
C ARG A 894 -7.88 53.96 4.40
N LYS A 895 -9.08 54.39 4.80
CA LYS A 895 -10.34 53.89 4.25
C LYS A 895 -11.25 55.11 4.06
N LEU A 896 -11.51 55.49 2.81
CA LEU A 896 -12.73 56.16 2.32
C LEU A 896 -12.54 56.65 0.87
N LEU A 897 -13.48 56.24 0.01
CA LEU A 897 -13.79 56.79 -1.32
C LEU A 897 -12.69 56.61 -2.39
N SER A 898 -12.96 56.09 -3.59
CA SER A 898 -14.23 55.77 -4.27
C SER A 898 -14.14 54.45 -5.02
#